data_AF-A0A955ZKC6-F1
#
_entry.id   AF-A0A955ZKC6-F1
#
_cell.length_a   1.000
_cell.length_b   1.000
_cell.length_c   1.000
_cell.angle_alpha   90.00
_cell.angle_beta   90.00
_cell.angle_gamma   90.00
#
_symmetry.space_group_name_H-M   'P 1'
#
loop_
_entity.id
_entity.type
_entity.pdbx_description
1 polymer ?
#
loop_
_entity_poly.entity_id
_entity_poly.type
_entity_poly.pdbx_seq_one_letter_code
_entity_poly.pdbx_strand_id
1 'polypeptide(L)'
;ERREIGALLAAGVRWVTLVGPVGVGKSALARAVAEDVRSAGVFDAVVTAVPKSDGRERPGASAAASAGAGATAGAGAGATAGATAGATAGATAGATAGAGAGATAGATAGATAGAGPVLVLTDETDGVAALLEERPGVSVLATARQAAGAGEERVVELAPLSADVGLELFLEHARRARPGYQPSEAELGVLRELVGELDALPLAIELCAPRLSVMGPAALLHRVRQTRAGPGGAKGGWAGDGPGGVKGGGGGTGVGRALDRALESAWQALSSEEQSTLAALSVFPASFDLDAAEAVLLPAEDAVERVAALRARSWVASEARDDGEVRLALLACVRRFVRDRADAAELSAAERAHAAHFASVAASADARRIALERANLDAVITSVLGDRPVTRREAEPALRVLVALYFGRGEAAPIGHLALLDPVLERTRDSGADPVLVAQALIAAGAARGHAGDAARALRDLARGAELGRVLARDDLVAAAQIDLAEVLLGERERAAAEEAARAALAVATQRGDVHAEARALFALGRATRAPEVLARAAALLDSVGGDATRVRHALARVHIDAADHAAAEEVLARAPSAVLSAMVEHDRGHALTADECRALGGDLALALGAACAAEAGQLADAHALLRAALGALPAEDRAELRPLSQWLDAKVLGGEAPAIDASTFWGRCLARAADPGRPQPPEGALAVGAEGRWFRVPGGEIVSLERRRPLSAMLHALARADAALGWQDLQQAAWPGEKLVRDAGAHRVRVAISTLRKLGLGSLLVTRDDGYVLSRDVPLFVEGAHD
;
A
#
# COMPACT_ATOMS: atom_id res chain seq x y z
N GLU A 1 13.21 -14.85 4.17
CA GLU A 1 14.51 -14.34 4.67
C GLU A 1 15.19 -15.20 5.76
N ARG A 2 15.20 -14.87 7.06
CA ARG A 2 16.07 -15.58 8.06
C ARG A 2 15.95 -17.11 8.06
N ARG A 3 14.71 -17.63 8.07
CA ARG A 3 14.43 -19.09 8.00
C ARG A 3 14.84 -19.72 6.67
N GLU A 4 14.67 -18.98 5.59
CA GLU A 4 14.94 -19.42 4.22
C GLU A 4 16.45 -19.55 3.99
N ILE A 5 17.23 -18.55 4.40
CA ILE A 5 18.70 -18.59 4.34
C ILE A 5 19.23 -19.74 5.20
N GLY A 6 18.70 -19.90 6.42
CA GLY A 6 19.04 -21.04 7.28
C GLY A 6 18.72 -22.40 6.64
N ALA A 7 17.59 -22.52 5.95
CA ALA A 7 17.21 -23.73 5.23
C ALA A 7 18.13 -24.03 4.04
N LEU A 8 18.56 -23.00 3.29
CA LEU A 8 19.54 -23.17 2.20
C LEU A 8 20.86 -23.74 2.74
N LEU A 9 21.38 -23.15 3.81
CA LEU A 9 22.62 -23.61 4.44
C LEU A 9 22.46 -25.04 5.01
N ALA A 10 21.33 -25.35 5.65
CA ALA A 10 21.04 -26.69 6.16
C ALA A 10 20.84 -27.73 5.04
N ALA A 11 20.40 -27.31 3.85
CA ALA A 11 20.31 -28.14 2.66
C ALA A 11 21.66 -28.37 1.96
N GLY A 12 22.76 -27.84 2.52
CA GLY A 12 24.12 -28.03 1.99
C GLY A 12 24.52 -27.01 0.93
N VAL A 13 23.80 -25.90 0.77
CA VAL A 13 24.24 -24.79 -0.10
C VAL A 13 25.50 -24.18 0.50
N ARG A 14 26.62 -24.28 -0.22
CA ARG A 14 27.95 -23.90 0.28
C ARG A 14 28.27 -22.42 0.12
N TRP A 15 27.56 -21.71 -0.75
CA TRP A 15 27.75 -20.28 -0.96
C TRP A 15 26.40 -19.56 -1.02
N VAL A 16 26.13 -18.72 -0.03
CA VAL A 16 24.99 -17.80 -0.05
C VAL A 16 25.50 -16.37 0.02
N THR A 17 25.04 -15.50 -0.88
CA THR A 17 25.36 -14.06 -0.88
C THR A 17 24.10 -13.26 -0.64
N LEU A 18 24.08 -12.45 0.43
CA LEU A 18 23.02 -11.47 0.67
C LEU A 18 23.33 -10.18 -0.08
N VAL A 19 22.45 -9.79 -0.99
CA VAL A 19 22.52 -8.53 -1.75
C VAL A 19 21.32 -7.65 -1.41
N GLY A 20 21.36 -6.38 -1.81
CA GLY A 20 20.29 -5.42 -1.54
C GLY A 20 20.82 -4.03 -1.18
N PRO A 21 19.93 -3.06 -0.98
CA PRO A 21 20.31 -1.66 -0.83
C PRO A 21 21.13 -1.38 0.44
N VAL A 22 21.78 -0.22 0.46
CA VAL A 22 22.53 0.25 1.63
C VAL A 22 21.56 0.45 2.81
N GLY A 23 21.92 -0.04 4.00
CA GLY A 23 21.11 0.12 5.20
C GLY A 23 19.98 -0.90 5.37
N VAL A 24 19.79 -1.83 4.42
CA VAL A 24 18.75 -2.89 4.46
C VAL A 24 18.98 -3.97 5.53
N GLY A 25 20.14 -3.96 6.19
CA GLY A 25 20.44 -4.89 7.29
C GLY A 25 21.16 -6.18 6.91
N LYS A 26 21.73 -6.30 5.70
CA LYS A 26 22.50 -7.49 5.24
C LYS A 26 23.41 -8.10 6.32
N SER A 27 24.35 -7.32 6.88
CA SER A 27 25.31 -7.82 7.87
C SER A 27 24.66 -8.18 9.21
N ALA A 28 23.57 -7.52 9.59
CA ALA A 28 22.81 -7.88 10.79
C ALA A 28 22.06 -9.20 10.60
N LEU A 29 21.43 -9.39 9.43
CA LEU A 29 20.76 -10.64 9.07
C LEU A 29 21.74 -11.80 8.96
N ALA A 30 22.91 -11.60 8.32
CA ALA A 30 23.94 -12.63 8.20
C ALA A 30 24.41 -13.13 9.58
N ARG A 31 24.66 -12.20 10.52
CA ARG A 31 25.02 -12.53 11.91
C ARG A 31 23.90 -13.30 12.63
N ALA A 32 22.65 -12.87 12.46
CA ALA A 32 21.50 -13.53 13.07
C ALA A 32 21.26 -14.95 12.51
N VAL A 33 21.46 -15.15 11.21
CA VAL A 33 21.40 -16.48 10.58
C VAL A 33 22.52 -17.37 11.10
N ALA A 34 23.75 -16.88 11.17
CA ALA A 34 24.88 -17.63 11.70
C ALA A 34 24.66 -18.11 13.14
N GLU A 35 24.06 -17.27 13.99
CA GLU A 35 23.71 -17.64 15.36
C GLU A 35 22.65 -18.75 15.40
N ASP A 36 21.63 -18.69 14.53
CA ASP A 36 20.60 -19.72 14.43
C ASP A 36 21.16 -21.06 13.97
N VAL A 37 21.95 -21.08 12.89
CA VAL A 37 22.47 -22.34 12.32
C VAL A 37 23.51 -22.98 13.25
N ARG A 38 24.27 -22.17 14.00
CA ARG A 38 25.13 -22.66 15.08
C ARG A 38 24.31 -23.26 16.23
N SER A 39 23.27 -22.56 16.67
CA SER A 39 22.40 -23.03 17.76
C SER A 39 21.62 -24.29 17.38
N ALA A 40 21.32 -24.48 16.10
CA ALA A 40 20.69 -25.67 15.55
C ALA A 40 21.66 -26.83 15.29
N GLY A 41 22.97 -26.65 15.49
CA GLY A 41 23.99 -27.67 15.26
C GLY A 41 24.25 -28.00 13.79
N VAL A 42 23.91 -27.08 12.87
CA VAL A 42 24.18 -27.24 11.42
C VAL A 42 25.67 -27.03 11.12
N PHE A 43 26.31 -26.13 11.86
CA PHE A 43 27.75 -25.86 11.79
C PHE A 43 28.38 -25.92 13.18
N ASP A 44 29.56 -26.54 13.26
CA ASP A 44 30.33 -26.66 14.51
C ASP A 44 31.02 -25.35 14.88
N ALA A 45 31.34 -24.52 13.88
CA ALA A 45 31.97 -23.22 14.07
C ALA A 45 31.46 -22.18 13.08
N VAL A 46 31.44 -20.92 13.53
CA VAL A 46 31.20 -19.74 12.71
C VAL A 46 32.43 -18.84 12.82
N VAL A 47 33.01 -18.44 11.69
CA VAL A 47 34.17 -17.55 11.62
C VAL A 47 33.76 -16.28 10.88
N THR A 48 34.05 -15.11 11.46
CA THR A 48 33.84 -13.82 10.78
C THR A 48 35.16 -13.34 10.19
N ALA A 49 35.23 -13.21 8.87
CA ALA A 49 36.33 -12.56 8.18
C ALA A 49 36.19 -11.04 8.35
N VAL A 50 37.22 -10.37 8.87
CA VAL A 50 37.24 -8.91 9.02
C VAL A 50 38.02 -8.32 7.86
N PRO A 51 37.45 -7.40 7.06
CA PRO A 51 38.20 -6.71 6.01
C PRO A 51 39.30 -5.85 6.63
N LYS A 52 40.48 -5.78 6.00
CA LYS A 52 41.49 -4.76 6.33
C LYS A 52 40.93 -3.41 5.91
N SER A 53 40.40 -2.63 6.85
CA SER A 53 40.18 -1.21 6.64
C SER A 53 41.51 -0.51 6.37
N ASP A 54 41.57 0.31 5.34
CA ASP A 54 42.72 1.11 4.89
C ASP A 54 43.69 1.54 6.01
N GLY A 55 44.90 0.99 5.96
CA GLY A 55 46.14 1.68 6.32
C GLY A 55 46.33 2.27 7.73
N ARG A 56 45.49 1.98 8.72
CA ARG A 56 45.75 2.41 10.11
C ARG A 56 45.66 1.23 11.08
N GLU A 57 46.83 0.76 11.50
CA GLU A 57 46.98 -0.11 12.66
C GLU A 57 46.20 0.46 13.85
N ARG A 58 45.22 -0.31 14.34
CA ARG A 58 44.75 -0.21 15.72
C ARG A 58 45.27 -1.45 16.47
N PRO A 59 46.03 -1.30 17.56
CA PRO A 59 46.39 -2.42 18.40
C PRO A 59 45.17 -2.84 19.25
N GLY A 60 44.86 -4.14 19.23
CA GLY A 60 44.00 -4.80 20.22
C GLY A 60 42.53 -4.95 19.83
N ALA A 61 42.16 -6.12 19.28
CA ALA A 61 40.79 -6.63 19.35
C ALA A 61 40.80 -7.85 20.28
N SER A 62 40.07 -7.75 21.38
CA SER A 62 39.95 -8.79 22.39
C SER A 62 39.11 -9.96 21.88
N ALA A 63 39.59 -11.17 22.14
CA ALA A 63 38.74 -12.35 22.18
C ALA A 63 37.74 -12.17 23.34
N ALA A 64 36.47 -11.94 23.02
CA ALA A 64 35.40 -12.04 24.00
C ALA A 64 35.16 -13.52 24.30
N ALA A 65 35.83 -14.01 25.34
CA ALA A 65 35.50 -15.27 25.99
C ALA A 65 34.34 -15.04 26.98
N SER A 66 33.26 -15.79 26.83
CA SER A 66 32.31 -16.08 27.92
C SER A 66 32.10 -17.60 28.04
N ALA A 67 32.89 -18.15 28.95
CA ALA A 67 32.66 -19.27 29.88
C ALA A 67 31.87 -20.53 29.43
N GLY A 68 32.62 -21.63 29.37
CA GLY A 68 32.18 -23.00 29.67
C GLY A 68 33.43 -23.86 29.96
N ALA A 69 33.81 -23.97 31.23
CA ALA A 69 34.98 -24.75 31.66
C ALA A 69 34.71 -26.25 31.51
N GLY A 70 35.49 -26.95 30.68
CA GLY A 70 35.43 -28.41 30.59
C GLY A 70 36.03 -29.04 29.33
N ALA A 71 37.23 -28.65 28.87
CA ALA A 71 37.98 -29.40 27.83
C ALA A 71 39.47 -29.00 27.74
N THR A 72 40.19 -28.89 28.87
CA THR A 72 41.63 -28.57 28.86
C THR A 72 42.47 -29.85 28.94
N ALA A 73 42.90 -30.36 27.78
CA ALA A 73 44.16 -31.11 27.60
C ALA A 73 44.47 -31.43 26.12
N GLY A 74 43.47 -31.53 25.23
CA GLY A 74 43.69 -31.78 23.79
C GLY A 74 43.79 -30.54 22.91
N ALA A 75 43.15 -29.43 23.30
CA ALA A 75 43.04 -28.21 22.49
C ALA A 75 44.33 -27.36 22.45
N GLY A 76 45.21 -27.47 23.44
CA GLY A 76 46.43 -26.65 23.54
C GLY A 76 47.50 -26.98 22.50
N ALA A 77 47.62 -28.25 22.11
CA ALA A 77 48.59 -28.71 21.11
C ALA A 77 48.09 -28.53 19.67
N GLY A 78 46.77 -28.70 19.45
CA GLY A 78 46.13 -28.45 18.14
C GLY A 78 46.09 -26.96 17.77
N ALA A 79 45.84 -26.07 18.74
CA ALA A 79 45.78 -24.63 18.51
C ALA A 79 47.15 -24.01 18.20
N THR A 80 48.24 -24.50 18.81
CA THR A 80 49.61 -24.03 18.51
C THR A 80 50.12 -24.60 17.20
N ALA A 81 49.84 -25.86 16.86
CA ALA A 81 50.17 -26.41 15.54
C ALA A 81 49.35 -25.76 14.41
N GLY A 82 48.05 -25.53 14.63
CA GLY A 82 47.14 -24.86 13.68
C GLY A 82 47.45 -23.38 13.47
N ALA A 83 47.83 -22.64 14.51
CA ALA A 83 48.26 -21.24 14.39
C ALA A 83 49.56 -21.10 13.59
N THR A 84 50.51 -22.03 13.79
CA THR A 84 51.80 -22.01 13.10
C THR A 84 51.65 -22.46 11.63
N ALA A 85 50.84 -23.48 11.36
CA ALA A 85 50.52 -23.92 9.99
C ALA A 85 49.67 -22.88 9.23
N GLY A 86 48.69 -22.26 9.89
CA GLY A 86 47.85 -21.19 9.34
C GLY A 86 48.62 -19.91 9.02
N ALA A 87 49.59 -19.53 9.86
CA ALA A 87 50.49 -18.41 9.57
C ALA A 87 51.40 -18.67 8.37
N THR A 88 51.88 -19.91 8.22
CA THR A 88 52.76 -20.30 7.10
C THR A 88 51.98 -20.44 5.79
N ALA A 89 50.80 -21.04 5.81
CA ALA A 89 49.89 -21.12 4.66
C ALA A 89 49.36 -19.73 4.25
N GLY A 90 48.99 -18.89 5.22
CA GLY A 90 48.56 -17.52 4.98
C GLY A 90 49.66 -16.62 4.40
N ALA A 91 50.92 -16.84 4.79
CA ALA A 91 52.07 -16.15 4.18
C ALA A 91 52.33 -16.62 2.74
N THR A 92 52.08 -17.90 2.44
CA THR A 92 52.33 -18.49 1.11
C THR A 92 51.21 -18.15 0.11
N ALA A 93 49.95 -18.19 0.56
CA ALA A 93 48.78 -17.74 -0.21
C ALA A 93 48.74 -16.21 -0.34
N GLY A 94 49.19 -15.47 0.68
CA GLY A 94 49.31 -14.01 0.62
C GLY A 94 50.31 -13.51 -0.42
N ALA A 95 51.30 -14.34 -0.79
CA ALA A 95 52.27 -14.04 -1.85
C ALA A 95 51.73 -14.29 -3.27
N THR A 96 50.62 -15.02 -3.42
CA THR A 96 50.05 -15.45 -4.72
C THR A 96 48.65 -14.90 -5.01
N ALA A 97 47.80 -14.69 -3.99
CA ALA A 97 46.40 -14.26 -4.11
C ALA A 97 46.06 -12.96 -3.36
N GLY A 98 47.04 -12.33 -2.70
CA GLY A 98 46.87 -11.05 -1.98
C GLY A 98 46.70 -11.20 -0.46
N ALA A 99 47.09 -10.15 0.28
CA ALA A 99 47.23 -10.18 1.74
C ALA A 99 45.92 -10.39 2.53
N GLY A 100 44.76 -10.08 1.93
CA GLY A 100 43.44 -10.32 2.53
C GLY A 100 43.07 -11.81 2.55
N ALA A 101 43.19 -12.48 1.40
CA ALA A 101 42.96 -13.92 1.26
C ALA A 101 43.86 -14.76 2.18
N GLY A 102 45.14 -14.37 2.32
CA GLY A 102 46.09 -15.04 3.22
C GLY A 102 45.72 -14.92 4.71
N ALA A 103 45.17 -13.78 5.15
CA ALA A 103 44.74 -13.59 6.54
C ALA A 103 43.46 -14.38 6.87
N THR A 104 42.49 -14.37 5.95
CA THR A 104 41.27 -15.17 6.07
C THR A 104 41.58 -16.67 6.03
N ALA A 105 42.43 -17.12 5.11
CA ALA A 105 42.89 -18.52 5.04
C ALA A 105 43.64 -18.96 6.30
N GLY A 106 44.45 -18.09 6.91
CA GLY A 106 45.17 -18.37 8.15
C GLY A 106 44.25 -18.50 9.37
N ALA A 107 43.27 -17.59 9.51
CA ALA A 107 42.25 -17.66 10.57
C ALA A 107 41.34 -18.89 10.41
N THR A 108 40.91 -19.17 9.18
CA THR A 108 40.10 -20.34 8.84
C THR A 108 40.89 -21.64 9.03
N ALA A 109 42.18 -21.70 8.68
CA ALA A 109 43.04 -22.88 8.92
C ALA A 109 43.26 -23.17 10.41
N GLY A 110 43.41 -22.12 11.24
CA GLY A 110 43.51 -22.27 12.70
C GLY A 110 42.21 -22.75 13.35
N ALA A 111 41.04 -22.32 12.83
CA ALA A 111 39.72 -22.70 13.33
C ALA A 111 39.20 -24.06 12.80
N THR A 112 39.65 -24.49 11.61
CA THR A 112 39.21 -25.73 10.95
C THR A 112 40.07 -26.95 11.28
N ALA A 113 41.15 -26.80 12.06
CA ALA A 113 42.00 -27.92 12.49
C ALA A 113 41.25 -28.83 13.48
N GLY A 114 40.49 -29.80 12.94
CA GLY A 114 39.75 -30.82 13.69
C GLY A 114 38.27 -30.52 13.97
N ALA A 115 37.70 -29.46 13.38
CA ALA A 115 36.27 -29.14 13.49
C ALA A 115 35.47 -29.71 12.29
N GLY A 116 34.19 -30.06 12.49
CA GLY A 116 33.28 -30.44 11.41
C GLY A 116 32.84 -29.25 10.55
N PRO A 117 31.59 -29.18 10.04
CA PRO A 117 31.20 -28.14 9.08
C PRO A 117 31.38 -26.73 9.64
N VAL A 118 32.06 -25.84 8.89
CA VAL A 118 32.35 -24.46 9.29
C VAL A 118 31.65 -23.46 8.37
N LEU A 119 31.01 -22.44 8.96
CA LEU A 119 30.44 -21.31 8.25
C LEU A 119 31.35 -20.08 8.34
N VAL A 120 31.69 -19.48 7.20
CA VAL A 120 32.43 -18.21 7.14
C VAL A 120 31.47 -17.06 6.81
N LEU A 121 31.48 -16.02 7.63
CA LEU A 121 30.81 -14.74 7.38
C LEU A 121 31.81 -13.75 6.79
N THR A 122 31.46 -13.11 5.69
CA THR A 122 32.30 -12.12 5.01
C THR A 122 31.47 -10.98 4.44
N ASP A 123 32.07 -9.80 4.30
CA ASP A 123 31.46 -8.60 3.69
C ASP A 123 31.90 -8.40 2.23
N GLU A 124 32.59 -9.39 1.67
CA GLU A 124 33.14 -9.40 0.30
C GLU A 124 33.02 -10.80 -0.31
N THR A 125 32.90 -10.88 -1.63
CA THR A 125 32.80 -12.13 -2.39
C THR A 125 34.10 -12.56 -3.05
N ASP A 126 35.12 -11.71 -3.02
CA ASP A 126 36.40 -11.98 -3.68
C ASP A 126 37.12 -13.17 -3.01
N GLY A 127 37.57 -14.12 -3.83
CA GLY A 127 38.28 -15.32 -3.36
C GLY A 127 37.41 -16.40 -2.72
N VAL A 128 36.07 -16.22 -2.65
CA VAL A 128 35.15 -17.23 -2.09
C VAL A 128 35.18 -18.53 -2.89
N ALA A 129 35.19 -18.46 -4.23
CA ALA A 129 35.25 -19.65 -5.09
C ALA A 129 36.50 -20.50 -4.80
N ALA A 130 37.68 -19.85 -4.75
CA ALA A 130 38.93 -20.53 -4.43
C ALA A 130 38.91 -21.16 -3.02
N LEU A 131 38.33 -20.48 -2.03
CA LEU A 131 38.18 -21.02 -0.68
C LEU A 131 37.29 -22.28 -0.65
N LEU A 132 36.21 -22.29 -1.42
CA LEU A 132 35.28 -23.42 -1.48
C LEU A 132 35.88 -24.63 -2.21
N GLU A 133 36.73 -24.40 -3.22
CA GLU A 133 37.50 -25.43 -3.90
C GLU A 133 38.57 -26.05 -2.98
N GLU A 134 39.33 -25.22 -2.27
CA GLU A 134 40.40 -25.68 -1.37
C GLU A 134 39.87 -26.40 -0.12
N ARG A 135 38.64 -26.08 0.33
CA ARG A 135 38.10 -26.54 1.63
C ARG A 135 36.66 -27.08 1.51
N PRO A 136 36.48 -28.39 1.26
CA PRO A 136 35.17 -29.01 1.08
C PRO A 136 34.20 -28.89 2.28
N GLY A 137 34.73 -28.76 3.51
CA GLY A 137 33.95 -28.64 4.74
C GLY A 137 33.53 -27.21 5.10
N VAL A 138 33.82 -26.22 4.24
CA VAL A 138 33.50 -24.81 4.46
C VAL A 138 32.28 -24.43 3.64
N SER A 139 31.37 -23.68 4.28
CA SER A 139 30.31 -22.90 3.65
C SER A 139 30.53 -21.41 3.92
N VAL A 140 30.05 -20.55 3.02
CA VAL A 140 30.21 -19.10 3.09
C VAL A 140 28.85 -18.43 3.03
N LEU A 141 28.60 -17.53 3.99
CA LEU A 141 27.50 -16.56 3.96
C LEU A 141 28.10 -15.17 3.81
N ALA A 142 28.12 -14.67 2.58
CA ALA A 142 28.66 -13.37 2.23
C ALA A 142 27.57 -12.28 2.29
N THR A 143 27.97 -11.05 2.59
CA THR A 143 27.16 -9.86 2.33
C THR A 143 27.86 -9.02 1.29
N ALA A 144 27.16 -8.64 0.23
CA ALA A 144 27.76 -7.91 -0.88
C ALA A 144 26.79 -6.87 -1.45
N ARG A 145 27.31 -5.98 -2.30
CA ARG A 145 26.48 -5.04 -3.07
C ARG A 145 26.01 -5.62 -4.41
N GLN A 146 26.76 -6.57 -4.94
CA GLN A 146 26.53 -7.23 -6.22
C GLN A 146 26.94 -8.69 -6.07
N ALA A 147 26.27 -9.57 -6.81
CA ALA A 147 26.66 -10.97 -6.90
C ALA A 147 28.02 -11.13 -7.61
N ALA A 148 28.80 -12.15 -7.24
CA ALA A 148 30.04 -12.47 -7.93
C ALA A 148 29.82 -13.11 -9.31
N GLY A 149 28.64 -13.72 -9.53
CA GLY A 149 28.28 -14.32 -10.82
C GLY A 149 28.96 -15.67 -11.08
N ALA A 150 29.32 -16.39 -10.01
CA ALA A 150 30.02 -17.69 -10.08
C ALA A 150 29.05 -18.89 -9.95
N GLY A 151 29.45 -20.06 -10.46
CA GLY A 151 28.57 -21.21 -10.71
C GLY A 151 27.91 -21.90 -9.50
N GLU A 152 28.40 -21.67 -8.27
CA GLU A 152 27.81 -22.24 -7.03
C GLU A 152 27.16 -21.19 -6.11
N GLU A 153 27.18 -19.90 -6.51
CA GLU A 153 26.68 -18.81 -5.68
C GLU A 153 25.14 -18.78 -5.66
N ARG A 154 24.54 -18.89 -4.46
CA ARG A 154 23.12 -18.63 -4.25
C ARG A 154 22.89 -17.22 -3.74
N VAL A 155 22.36 -16.36 -4.61
CA VAL A 155 22.04 -14.97 -4.27
C VAL A 155 20.67 -14.88 -3.59
N VAL A 156 20.61 -14.16 -2.47
CA VAL A 156 19.37 -13.78 -1.78
C VAL A 156 19.31 -12.26 -1.74
N GLU A 157 18.36 -11.68 -2.48
CA GLU A 157 18.13 -10.24 -2.51
C GLU A 157 17.22 -9.82 -1.35
N LEU A 158 17.67 -8.83 -0.58
CA LEU A 158 16.91 -8.27 0.54
C LEU A 158 16.22 -6.98 0.10
N ALA A 159 14.92 -6.92 0.35
CA ALA A 159 14.13 -5.70 0.20
C ALA A 159 14.12 -4.90 1.51
N PRO A 160 13.79 -3.60 1.48
CA PRO A 160 13.40 -2.88 2.70
C PRO A 160 12.31 -3.63 3.47
N LEU A 161 12.21 -3.37 4.78
CA LEU A 161 11.21 -4.03 5.61
C LEU A 161 9.80 -3.67 5.15
N SER A 162 8.83 -4.56 5.36
CA SER A 162 7.42 -4.17 5.24
C SER A 162 7.09 -3.09 6.29
N ALA A 163 6.05 -2.30 6.02
CA ALA A 163 5.66 -1.21 6.93
C ALA A 163 5.40 -1.70 8.37
N ASP A 164 4.78 -2.87 8.53
CA ASP A 164 4.49 -3.46 9.84
C ASP A 164 5.76 -3.93 10.54
N VAL A 165 6.66 -4.63 9.85
CA VAL A 165 7.93 -5.09 10.43
C VAL A 165 8.85 -3.90 10.75
N GLY A 166 8.86 -2.88 9.90
CA GLY A 166 9.57 -1.63 10.14
C GLY A 166 9.03 -0.88 11.36
N LEU A 167 7.71 -0.84 11.54
CA LEU A 167 7.07 -0.27 12.72
C LEU A 167 7.42 -1.05 13.99
N GLU A 168 7.40 -2.38 13.94
CA GLU A 168 7.82 -3.23 15.06
C GLU A 168 9.25 -2.93 15.47
N LEU A 169 10.18 -2.88 14.49
CA LEU A 169 11.57 -2.54 14.72
C LEU A 169 11.72 -1.12 15.30
N PHE A 170 10.97 -0.15 14.76
CA PHE A 170 10.98 1.22 15.26
C PHE A 170 10.54 1.28 16.73
N LEU A 171 9.48 0.55 17.09
CA LEU A 171 8.98 0.48 18.45
C LEU A 171 9.96 -0.23 19.39
N GLU A 172 10.65 -1.26 18.92
CA GLU A 172 11.71 -1.92 19.69
C GLU A 172 12.83 -0.92 20.04
N HIS A 173 13.36 -0.20 19.05
CA HIS A 173 14.39 0.82 19.28
C HIS A 173 13.89 2.00 20.12
N ALA A 174 12.65 2.43 19.91
CA ALA A 174 12.03 3.49 20.70
C ALA A 174 11.90 3.09 22.18
N ARG A 175 11.50 1.85 22.48
CA ARG A 175 11.40 1.34 23.85
C ARG A 175 12.75 1.18 24.54
N ARG A 176 13.82 0.89 23.80
CA ARG A 176 15.18 0.89 24.34
C ARG A 176 15.61 2.31 24.78
N ALA A 177 15.22 3.34 24.04
CA ALA A 177 15.53 4.73 24.37
C ALA A 177 14.56 5.36 25.39
N ARG A 178 13.30 4.92 25.39
CA ARG A 178 12.24 5.35 26.32
C ARG A 178 11.51 4.11 26.86
N PRO A 179 12.02 3.50 27.95
CA PRO A 179 11.41 2.32 28.56
C PRO A 179 9.92 2.55 28.89
N GLY A 180 9.07 1.57 28.56
CA GLY A 180 7.63 1.64 28.81
C GLY A 180 6.81 2.47 27.80
N TYR A 181 7.41 2.98 26.71
CA TYR A 181 6.67 3.68 25.67
C TYR A 181 5.61 2.78 25.01
N GLN A 182 4.34 3.22 25.07
CA GLN A 182 3.18 2.62 24.43
C GLN A 182 2.46 3.68 23.59
N PRO A 183 2.46 3.56 22.25
CA PRO A 183 1.77 4.52 21.40
C PRO A 183 0.24 4.31 21.43
N SER A 184 -0.50 5.40 21.29
CA SER A 184 -1.94 5.39 20.98
C SER A 184 -2.20 5.01 19.50
N GLU A 185 -3.46 4.69 19.14
CA GLU A 185 -3.83 4.40 17.74
C GLU A 185 -3.52 5.56 16.79
N ALA A 186 -3.76 6.80 17.23
CA ALA A 186 -3.42 8.00 16.46
C ALA A 186 -1.90 8.12 16.23
N GLU A 187 -1.09 7.84 17.25
CA GLU A 187 0.38 7.84 17.12
C GLU A 187 0.87 6.70 16.23
N LEU A 188 0.23 5.53 16.25
CA LEU A 188 0.56 4.42 15.36
C LEU A 188 0.39 4.82 13.89
N GLY A 189 -0.64 5.59 13.54
CA GLY A 189 -0.78 6.17 12.20
C GLY A 189 0.43 7.01 11.80
N VAL A 190 0.82 7.95 12.66
CA VAL A 190 1.97 8.84 12.44
C VAL A 190 3.30 8.09 12.38
N LEU A 191 3.47 7.04 13.20
CA LEU A 191 4.67 6.23 13.21
C LEU A 191 4.80 5.37 11.96
N ARG A 192 3.70 4.87 11.39
CA ARG A 192 3.72 4.20 10.07
C ARG A 192 4.17 5.15 8.97
N GLU A 193 3.64 6.38 8.97
CA GLU A 193 4.10 7.41 8.04
C GLU A 193 5.59 7.69 8.22
N LEU A 194 6.08 7.81 9.46
CA LEU A 194 7.50 8.02 9.74
C LEU A 194 8.38 6.87 9.26
N VAL A 195 7.96 5.61 9.45
CA VAL A 195 8.70 4.45 8.94
C VAL A 195 8.74 4.45 7.42
N GLY A 196 7.64 4.83 6.76
CA GLY A 196 7.62 5.08 5.31
C GLY A 196 8.60 6.18 4.90
N GLU A 197 8.67 7.27 5.66
CA GLU A 197 9.65 8.35 5.47
C GLU A 197 11.11 7.95 5.80
N LEU A 198 11.33 6.74 6.29
CA LEU A 198 12.66 6.16 6.49
C LEU A 198 12.94 5.04 5.48
N ASP A 199 12.11 4.93 4.43
CA ASP A 199 12.13 3.88 3.40
C ASP A 199 12.09 2.47 3.99
N ALA A 200 11.57 2.33 5.22
CA ALA A 200 11.62 1.10 6.02
C ALA A 200 13.01 0.45 6.11
N LEU A 201 14.08 1.26 6.02
CA LEU A 201 15.45 0.77 6.17
C LEU A 201 15.80 0.56 7.65
N PRO A 202 16.22 -0.64 8.06
CA PRO A 202 16.61 -0.94 9.44
C PRO A 202 17.61 0.07 10.02
N LEU A 203 18.63 0.46 9.26
CA LEU A 203 19.62 1.43 9.70
C LEU A 203 19.01 2.82 9.94
N ALA A 204 18.09 3.26 9.07
CA ALA A 204 17.43 4.55 9.21
C ALA A 204 16.51 4.56 10.44
N ILE A 205 15.79 3.45 10.67
CA ILE A 205 14.95 3.22 11.84
C ILE A 205 15.77 3.25 13.13
N GLU A 206 16.84 2.46 13.21
CA GLU A 206 17.74 2.38 14.37
C GLU A 206 18.29 3.76 14.76
N LEU A 207 18.65 4.57 13.76
CA LEU A 207 19.21 5.90 13.97
C LEU A 207 18.13 6.97 14.24
N CYS A 208 16.87 6.72 13.92
CA CYS A 208 15.74 7.65 14.08
C CYS A 208 14.97 7.45 15.38
N ALA A 209 14.59 6.21 15.68
CA ALA A 209 13.71 5.85 16.79
C ALA A 209 14.16 6.38 18.18
N PRO A 210 15.46 6.42 18.53
CA PRO A 210 15.90 6.97 19.82
C PRO A 210 15.53 8.44 20.07
N ARG A 211 15.23 9.22 19.02
CA ARG A 211 14.81 10.63 19.13
C ARG A 211 13.42 10.82 19.73
N LEU A 212 12.62 9.76 19.85
CA LEU A 212 11.36 9.82 20.60
C LEU A 212 11.55 10.10 22.10
N SER A 213 12.77 9.97 22.62
CA SER A 213 13.11 10.42 23.97
C SER A 213 13.03 11.95 24.15
N VAL A 214 13.13 12.73 23.06
CA VAL A 214 13.21 14.20 23.10
C VAL A 214 12.13 14.92 22.29
N MET A 215 11.40 14.24 21.40
CA MET A 215 10.27 14.81 20.64
C MET A 215 9.20 13.75 20.35
N GLY A 216 7.93 14.17 20.21
CA GLY A 216 6.83 13.27 19.89
C GLY A 216 6.81 12.83 18.41
N PRO A 217 6.01 11.79 18.05
CA PRO A 217 5.98 11.23 16.70
C PRO A 217 5.69 12.25 15.59
N ALA A 218 4.70 13.13 15.77
CA ALA A 218 4.32 14.11 14.75
C ALA A 218 5.43 15.15 14.47
N ALA A 219 6.11 15.61 15.52
CA ALA A 219 7.24 16.53 15.39
C ALA A 219 8.44 15.87 14.71
N LEU A 220 8.69 14.58 15.01
CA LEU A 220 9.75 13.80 14.37
C LEU A 220 9.45 13.58 12.88
N LEU A 221 8.22 13.21 12.54
CA LEU A 221 7.76 13.06 11.16
C LEU A 221 7.91 14.36 10.37
N HIS A 222 7.41 15.48 10.90
CA HIS A 222 7.53 16.78 10.26
C HIS A 222 8.99 17.14 9.97
N ARG A 223 9.89 16.86 10.92
CA ARG A 223 11.32 17.15 10.77
C ARG A 223 12.02 16.27 9.73
N VAL A 224 11.66 14.98 9.65
CA VAL A 224 12.16 14.09 8.60
C VAL A 224 11.71 14.60 7.23
N ARG A 225 10.44 14.98 7.09
CA ARG A 225 9.88 15.57 5.85
C ARG A 225 10.58 16.86 5.45
N GLN A 226 10.81 17.79 6.38
CA GLN A 226 11.54 19.04 6.11
C GLN A 226 12.96 18.78 5.61
N THR A 227 13.63 17.77 6.14
CA THR A 227 14.98 17.38 5.69
C THR A 227 14.98 16.78 4.27
N ARG A 228 13.81 16.30 3.80
CA ARG A 228 13.62 15.70 2.46
C ARG A 228 13.10 16.69 1.41
N ALA A 229 12.38 17.75 1.79
CA ALA A 229 11.58 18.58 0.88
C ALA A 229 12.25 19.86 0.31
N GLY A 230 13.51 20.17 0.64
CA GLY A 230 14.13 21.45 0.24
C GLY A 230 14.83 21.41 -1.14
N PRO A 231 14.50 22.32 -2.09
CA PRO A 231 15.34 22.55 -3.26
C PRO A 231 16.60 23.32 -2.82
N GLY A 232 17.78 22.73 -3.00
CA GLY A 232 19.03 23.31 -2.50
C GLY A 232 19.33 23.03 -1.02
N GLY A 233 19.16 21.78 -0.57
CA GLY A 233 19.40 21.30 0.80
C GLY A 233 20.79 21.55 1.42
N ALA A 234 21.67 22.31 0.76
CA ALA A 234 23.01 22.67 1.20
C ALA A 234 23.09 23.75 2.30
N LYS A 235 21.97 24.37 2.76
CA LYS A 235 22.03 25.42 3.81
C LYS A 235 21.01 25.33 4.94
N GLY A 236 20.14 24.31 4.97
CA GLY A 236 19.14 24.10 6.02
C GLY A 236 19.42 22.96 7.00
N GLY A 237 20.54 22.25 6.83
CA GLY A 237 20.93 21.16 7.72
C GLY A 237 21.50 21.69 9.04
N TRP A 238 20.64 22.07 9.98
CA TRP A 238 21.02 22.48 11.35
C TRP A 238 22.30 23.35 11.39
N ALA A 239 22.31 24.41 10.57
CA ALA A 239 23.31 25.47 10.63
C ALA A 239 22.55 26.80 10.77
N GLY A 240 22.63 27.39 11.96
CA GLY A 240 21.97 28.66 12.29
C GLY A 240 21.83 28.89 13.80
N ASP A 241 22.93 29.34 14.40
CA ASP A 241 23.09 30.18 15.60
C ASP A 241 21.98 30.23 16.67
N GLY A 242 22.29 29.64 17.82
CA GLY A 242 21.97 30.20 19.14
C GLY A 242 23.27 30.71 19.79
N PRO A 243 23.26 31.85 20.52
CA PRO A 243 24.48 32.54 20.90
C PRO A 243 25.19 31.82 22.07
N GLY A 244 26.35 31.25 21.79
CA GLY A 244 27.21 30.64 22.82
C GLY A 244 28.35 29.86 22.18
N GLY A 245 29.41 30.56 21.80
CA GLY A 245 30.53 29.99 21.06
C GLY A 245 31.27 28.89 21.82
N VAL A 246 31.47 27.75 21.14
CA VAL A 246 32.66 26.92 21.29
C VAL A 246 33.04 26.42 19.89
N LYS A 247 34.19 26.90 19.39
CA LYS A 247 34.86 26.33 18.22
C LYS A 247 35.40 24.94 18.59
N GLY A 248 34.67 23.90 18.23
CA GLY A 248 35.10 22.50 18.34
C GLY A 248 34.40 21.68 17.27
N GLY A 249 35.15 20.91 16.49
CA GLY A 249 34.66 20.25 15.28
C GLY A 249 33.57 19.19 15.50
N GLY A 250 32.67 19.07 14.51
CA GLY A 250 31.91 17.86 14.20
C GLY A 250 30.42 17.90 14.58
N GLY A 251 29.50 17.76 13.59
CA GLY A 251 28.11 17.57 14.00
C GLY A 251 26.89 17.46 13.06
N GLY A 252 26.98 17.34 11.73
CA GLY A 252 25.79 16.95 10.93
C GLY A 252 25.06 15.73 11.53
N THR A 253 23.75 15.54 11.33
CA THR A 253 23.03 14.47 12.04
C THR A 253 23.63 13.07 11.79
N GLY A 254 23.61 12.17 12.78
CA GLY A 254 24.21 10.84 12.69
C GLY A 254 23.59 9.93 11.63
N VAL A 255 22.29 10.07 11.35
CA VAL A 255 21.55 9.23 10.38
C VAL A 255 21.98 9.55 8.95
N GLY A 256 21.85 10.83 8.56
CA GLY A 256 22.23 11.28 7.23
C GLY A 256 23.70 11.00 6.96
N ARG A 257 24.59 11.39 7.87
CA ARG A 257 26.03 11.16 7.67
C ARG A 257 26.44 9.69 7.58
N ALA A 258 25.80 8.79 8.31
CA ALA A 258 26.12 7.36 8.23
C ALA A 258 25.66 6.77 6.89
N LEU A 259 24.43 7.07 6.48
CA LEU A 259 23.87 6.60 5.22
C LEU A 259 24.58 7.24 4.01
N ASP A 260 24.82 8.55 4.05
CA ASP A 260 25.50 9.28 2.98
C ASP A 260 26.94 8.80 2.81
N ARG A 261 27.66 8.44 3.89
CA ARG A 261 29.01 7.85 3.76
C ARG A 261 29.00 6.48 3.08
N ALA A 262 28.02 5.65 3.41
CA ALA A 262 27.89 4.32 2.81
C ALA A 262 27.47 4.43 1.33
N LEU A 263 26.57 5.37 1.01
CA LEU A 263 26.20 5.70 -0.37
C LEU A 263 27.35 6.31 -1.15
N GLU A 264 28.20 7.15 -0.53
CA GLU A 264 29.35 7.77 -1.19
C GLU A 264 30.34 6.73 -1.73
N SER A 265 30.69 5.72 -0.92
CA SER A 265 31.56 4.63 -1.41
C SER A 265 30.91 3.84 -2.56
N ALA A 266 29.59 3.65 -2.54
CA ALA A 266 28.88 2.99 -3.63
C ALA A 266 28.84 3.85 -4.89
N TRP A 267 28.69 5.16 -4.73
CA TRP A 267 28.57 6.14 -5.81
C TRP A 267 29.89 6.26 -6.58
N GLN A 268 31.02 6.34 -5.87
CA GLN A 268 32.35 6.40 -6.48
C GLN A 268 32.71 5.14 -7.30
N ALA A 269 32.02 4.02 -7.07
CA ALA A 269 32.21 2.80 -7.85
C ALA A 269 31.39 2.77 -9.15
N LEU A 270 30.44 3.69 -9.34
CA LEU A 270 29.65 3.82 -10.56
C LEU A 270 30.45 4.56 -11.64
N SER A 271 30.28 4.16 -12.89
CA SER A 271 30.74 4.90 -14.06
C SER A 271 30.00 6.25 -14.16
N SER A 272 30.54 7.19 -14.93
CA SER A 272 29.87 8.47 -15.19
C SER A 272 28.50 8.29 -15.84
N GLU A 273 28.35 7.26 -16.68
CA GLU A 273 27.08 6.93 -17.34
C GLU A 273 26.06 6.37 -16.36
N GLU A 274 26.47 5.46 -15.45
CA GLU A 274 25.60 4.93 -14.39
C GLU A 274 25.18 6.04 -13.42
N GLN A 275 26.10 6.96 -13.07
CA GLN A 275 25.80 8.13 -12.24
C GLN A 275 24.76 9.05 -12.89
N SER A 276 24.91 9.37 -14.19
CA SER A 276 23.96 10.19 -14.93
C SER A 276 22.61 9.47 -15.09
N THR A 277 22.61 8.16 -15.35
CA THR A 277 21.39 7.33 -15.38
C THR A 277 20.65 7.41 -14.05
N LEU A 278 21.35 7.22 -12.94
CA LEU A 278 20.75 7.27 -11.61
C LEU A 278 20.23 8.68 -11.27
N ALA A 279 20.93 9.74 -11.73
CA ALA A 279 20.48 11.12 -11.62
C ALA A 279 19.18 11.38 -12.39
N ALA A 280 19.06 10.87 -13.62
CA ALA A 280 17.83 10.96 -14.39
C ALA A 280 16.68 10.20 -13.72
N LEU A 281 16.90 8.97 -13.24
CA LEU A 281 15.88 8.20 -12.51
C LEU A 281 15.50 8.80 -11.15
N SER A 282 16.30 9.73 -10.61
CA SER A 282 15.99 10.42 -9.36
C SER A 282 14.78 11.35 -9.46
N VAL A 283 14.22 11.57 -10.66
CA VAL A 283 12.99 12.36 -10.83
C VAL A 283 11.74 11.63 -10.38
N PHE A 284 11.76 10.29 -10.31
CA PHE A 284 10.62 9.51 -9.85
C PHE A 284 10.49 9.58 -8.32
N PRO A 285 9.41 10.17 -7.78
CA PRO A 285 9.15 10.20 -6.33
C PRO A 285 8.80 8.84 -5.75
N ALA A 286 8.34 7.90 -6.57
CA ALA A 286 7.86 6.58 -6.19
C ALA A 286 8.24 5.54 -7.26
N SER A 287 7.56 4.39 -7.25
CA SER A 287 7.78 3.37 -8.26
C SER A 287 7.42 3.85 -9.67
N PHE A 288 8.05 3.26 -10.68
CA PHE A 288 7.83 3.51 -12.09
C PHE A 288 7.99 2.19 -12.86
N ASP A 289 7.45 2.10 -14.07
CA ASP A 289 7.68 0.98 -14.97
C ASP A 289 8.80 1.29 -15.98
N LEU A 290 9.12 0.32 -16.83
CA LEU A 290 10.20 0.45 -17.80
C LEU A 290 9.90 1.52 -18.86
N ASP A 291 8.65 1.62 -19.32
CA ASP A 291 8.21 2.66 -20.27
C ASP A 291 8.45 4.07 -19.72
N ALA A 292 8.19 4.28 -18.43
CA ALA A 292 8.49 5.54 -17.77
C ALA A 292 10.01 5.81 -17.69
N ALA A 293 10.81 4.78 -17.41
CA ALA A 293 12.27 4.90 -17.40
C ALA A 293 12.83 5.27 -18.77
N GLU A 294 12.37 4.61 -19.84
CA GLU A 294 12.70 4.90 -21.23
C GLU A 294 12.37 6.34 -21.62
N ALA A 295 11.24 6.85 -21.16
CA ALA A 295 10.82 8.22 -21.44
C ALA A 295 11.76 9.28 -20.82
N VAL A 296 12.43 8.96 -19.71
CA VAL A 296 13.30 9.88 -18.97
C VAL A 296 14.77 9.73 -19.33
N LEU A 297 15.21 8.53 -19.72
CA LEU A 297 16.61 8.23 -20.04
C LEU A 297 16.95 8.63 -21.48
N LEU A 298 18.12 9.27 -21.65
CA LEU A 298 18.69 9.62 -22.96
C LEU A 298 20.08 8.98 -23.11
N PRO A 299 20.39 8.32 -24.24
CA PRO A 299 19.43 7.81 -25.23
C PRO A 299 18.51 6.72 -24.64
N ALA A 300 17.31 6.58 -25.19
CA ALA A 300 16.30 5.63 -24.69
C ALA A 300 16.60 4.16 -25.07
N GLU A 301 17.36 3.94 -26.15
CA GLU A 301 17.62 2.63 -26.75
C GLU A 301 18.32 1.64 -25.80
N ASP A 302 19.11 2.14 -24.85
CA ASP A 302 19.85 1.34 -23.87
C ASP A 302 19.24 1.41 -22.45
N ALA A 303 18.00 1.91 -22.32
CA ALA A 303 17.39 2.13 -21.00
C ALA A 303 17.28 0.84 -20.19
N VAL A 304 16.92 -0.27 -20.84
CA VAL A 304 16.77 -1.58 -20.19
C VAL A 304 18.08 -2.05 -19.59
N GLU A 305 19.16 -2.03 -20.38
CA GLU A 305 20.50 -2.44 -19.98
C GLU A 305 21.04 -1.55 -18.86
N ARG A 306 20.84 -0.23 -18.96
CA ARG A 306 21.27 0.75 -17.96
C ARG A 306 20.53 0.58 -16.64
N VAL A 307 19.21 0.37 -16.67
CA VAL A 307 18.43 0.07 -15.46
C VAL A 307 18.83 -1.29 -14.87
N ALA A 308 19.04 -2.30 -15.71
CA ALA A 308 19.48 -3.62 -15.27
C ALA A 308 20.87 -3.57 -14.59
N ALA A 309 21.81 -2.77 -15.11
CA ALA A 309 23.10 -2.53 -14.48
C ALA A 309 22.96 -1.90 -13.09
N LEU A 310 22.12 -0.87 -12.95
CA LEU A 310 21.85 -0.24 -11.64
C LEU A 310 21.14 -1.19 -10.66
N ARG A 311 20.23 -2.04 -11.16
CA ARG A 311 19.58 -3.09 -10.37
C ARG A 311 20.57 -4.13 -9.88
N ALA A 312 21.48 -4.61 -10.74
CA ALA A 312 22.52 -5.57 -10.37
C ALA A 312 23.43 -5.03 -9.25
N ARG A 313 23.54 -3.71 -9.13
CA ARG A 313 24.31 -3.00 -8.09
C ARG A 313 23.44 -2.55 -6.91
N SER A 314 22.18 -2.99 -6.85
CA SER A 314 21.20 -2.69 -5.79
C SER A 314 20.90 -1.19 -5.59
N TRP A 315 21.04 -0.36 -6.64
CA TRP A 315 20.66 1.06 -6.61
C TRP A 315 19.19 1.29 -6.96
N VAL A 316 18.62 0.38 -7.75
CA VAL A 316 17.20 0.36 -8.14
C VAL A 316 16.59 -0.91 -7.56
N ALA A 317 15.53 -0.75 -6.78
CA ALA A 317 14.73 -1.86 -6.28
C ALA A 317 13.72 -2.30 -7.34
N SER A 318 13.36 -3.58 -7.34
CA SER A 318 12.29 -4.13 -8.17
C SER A 318 11.22 -4.81 -7.33
N GLU A 319 9.96 -4.53 -7.62
CA GLU A 319 8.80 -5.16 -7.00
C GLU A 319 7.99 -5.86 -8.10
N ALA A 320 7.88 -7.19 -8.01
CA ALA A 320 6.98 -7.95 -8.86
C ALA A 320 5.58 -7.89 -8.25
N ARG A 321 4.60 -7.51 -9.07
CA ARG A 321 3.19 -7.44 -8.68
C ARG A 321 2.48 -8.74 -9.03
N ASP A 322 1.35 -8.99 -8.36
CA ASP A 322 0.52 -10.18 -8.59
C ASP A 322 -0.07 -10.24 -10.01
N ASP A 323 -0.19 -9.09 -10.68
CA ASP A 323 -0.61 -8.97 -12.08
C ASP A 323 0.51 -9.26 -13.09
N GLY A 324 1.71 -9.63 -12.62
CA GLY A 324 2.88 -9.91 -13.44
C GLY A 324 3.68 -8.68 -13.86
N GLU A 325 3.22 -7.46 -13.53
CA GLU A 325 3.99 -6.25 -13.79
C GLU A 325 5.19 -6.15 -12.84
N VAL A 326 6.33 -5.67 -13.37
CA VAL A 326 7.50 -5.33 -12.56
C VAL A 326 7.59 -3.83 -12.43
N ARG A 327 7.63 -3.37 -11.19
CA ARG A 327 7.85 -1.97 -10.83
C ARG A 327 9.27 -1.77 -10.34
N LEU A 328 9.86 -0.64 -10.73
CA LEU A 328 11.18 -0.21 -10.33
C LEU A 328 11.03 0.96 -9.37
N ALA A 329 11.93 1.10 -8.39
CA ALA A 329 11.91 2.22 -7.47
C ALA A 329 13.32 2.61 -7.02
N LEU A 330 13.54 3.92 -6.88
CA LEU A 330 14.68 4.44 -6.12
C LEU A 330 14.23 4.71 -4.69
N LEU A 331 14.97 4.19 -3.71
CA LEU A 331 14.76 4.53 -2.31
C LEU A 331 14.90 6.05 -2.13
N ALA A 332 14.04 6.68 -1.34
CA ALA A 332 14.05 8.13 -1.24
C ALA A 332 15.36 8.68 -0.65
N CYS A 333 16.07 7.92 0.18
CA CYS A 333 17.42 8.28 0.62
C CYS A 333 18.45 8.31 -0.53
N VAL A 334 18.37 7.36 -1.46
CA VAL A 334 19.19 7.31 -2.68
C VAL A 334 18.83 8.49 -3.57
N ARG A 335 17.54 8.69 -3.84
CA ARG A 335 17.05 9.80 -4.64
C ARG A 335 17.59 11.15 -4.15
N ARG A 336 17.50 11.40 -2.84
CA ARG A 336 18.06 12.61 -2.21
C ARG A 336 19.58 12.71 -2.43
N PHE A 337 20.31 11.65 -2.09
CA PHE A 337 21.77 11.61 -2.19
C PHE A 337 22.26 11.95 -3.60
N VAL A 338 21.58 11.42 -4.61
CA VAL A 338 21.89 11.60 -6.03
C VAL A 338 21.51 13.01 -6.50
N ARG A 339 20.32 13.50 -6.16
CA ARG A 339 19.87 14.85 -6.54
C ARG A 339 20.80 15.95 -6.03
N ASP A 340 21.39 15.78 -4.85
CA ASP A 340 22.36 16.74 -4.29
C ASP A 340 23.68 16.85 -5.09
N ARG A 341 23.96 15.87 -5.97
CA ARG A 341 25.18 15.77 -6.77
C ARG A 341 24.94 15.86 -8.29
N ALA A 342 23.68 15.73 -8.72
CA ALA A 342 23.30 15.73 -10.12
C ALA A 342 23.58 17.10 -10.77
N ASP A 343 23.95 17.07 -12.04
CA ASP A 343 23.99 18.29 -12.84
C ASP A 343 22.58 18.89 -12.94
N ALA A 344 22.47 20.20 -12.72
CA ALA A 344 21.17 20.87 -12.67
C ALA A 344 20.46 20.87 -14.04
N ALA A 345 21.21 20.91 -15.15
CA ALA A 345 20.63 20.88 -16.49
C ALA A 345 20.15 19.48 -16.87
N GLU A 346 20.93 18.44 -16.52
CA GLU A 346 20.52 17.03 -16.67
C GLU A 346 19.25 16.73 -15.86
N LEU A 347 19.23 17.10 -14.57
CA LEU A 347 18.07 16.89 -13.72
C LEU A 347 16.83 17.64 -14.25
N SER A 348 17.01 18.89 -14.69
CA SER A 348 15.92 19.66 -15.29
C SER A 348 15.41 19.05 -16.60
N ALA A 349 16.26 18.37 -17.38
CA ALA A 349 15.85 17.67 -18.60
C ALA A 349 15.03 16.42 -18.27
N ALA A 350 15.50 15.62 -17.31
CA ALA A 350 14.79 14.46 -16.80
C ALA A 350 13.42 14.84 -16.19
N GLU A 351 13.34 15.94 -15.43
CA GLU A 351 12.07 16.42 -14.84
C GLU A 351 11.06 16.84 -15.92
N ARG A 352 11.52 17.47 -17.02
CA ARG A 352 10.64 17.78 -18.16
C ARG A 352 10.16 16.53 -18.88
N ALA A 353 11.03 15.54 -19.04
CA ALA A 353 10.69 14.27 -19.68
C ALA A 353 9.67 13.48 -18.84
N HIS A 354 9.89 13.42 -17.53
CA HIS A 354 8.96 12.85 -16.54
C HIS A 354 7.59 13.54 -16.60
N ALA A 355 7.57 14.87 -16.56
CA ALA A 355 6.33 15.63 -16.64
C ALA A 355 5.56 15.38 -17.94
N ALA A 356 6.27 15.32 -19.08
CA ALA A 356 5.66 15.02 -20.37
C ALA A 356 5.08 13.60 -20.43
N HIS A 357 5.82 12.60 -19.95
CA HIS A 357 5.38 11.21 -19.90
C HIS A 357 4.11 11.05 -19.05
N PHE A 358 4.13 11.55 -17.82
CA PHE A 358 3.00 11.39 -16.90
C PHE A 358 1.78 12.25 -17.25
N ALA A 359 1.96 13.37 -17.96
CA ALA A 359 0.83 14.07 -18.57
C ALA A 359 0.16 13.24 -19.68
N SER A 360 0.94 12.47 -20.46
CA SER A 360 0.41 11.54 -21.48
C SER A 360 -0.28 10.33 -20.84
N VAL A 361 0.32 9.77 -19.79
CA VAL A 361 -0.28 8.67 -19.00
C VAL A 361 -1.63 9.14 -18.44
N ALA A 362 -1.67 10.29 -17.76
CA ALA A 362 -2.91 10.81 -17.19
C ALA A 362 -4.03 10.98 -18.24
N ALA A 363 -3.68 11.44 -19.45
CA ALA A 363 -4.65 11.69 -20.50
C ALA A 363 -5.30 10.41 -21.09
N SER A 364 -4.67 9.24 -20.93
CA SER A 364 -5.09 7.97 -21.55
C SER A 364 -5.38 6.84 -20.56
N ALA A 365 -4.96 7.00 -19.30
CA ALA A 365 -5.09 6.02 -18.24
C ALA A 365 -6.54 5.84 -17.75
N ASP A 366 -6.85 4.63 -17.28
CA ASP A 366 -8.03 4.35 -16.48
C ASP A 366 -7.82 4.73 -15.00
N ALA A 367 -8.87 4.61 -14.18
CA ALA A 367 -8.82 4.94 -12.76
C ALA A 367 -7.77 4.11 -11.98
N ARG A 368 -7.60 2.83 -12.35
CA ARG A 368 -6.60 1.94 -11.73
C ARG A 368 -5.19 2.47 -11.99
N ARG A 369 -4.86 2.81 -13.23
CA ARG A 369 -3.54 3.34 -13.61
C ARG A 369 -3.30 4.74 -13.02
N ILE A 370 -4.33 5.58 -12.91
CA ILE A 370 -4.24 6.86 -12.21
C ILE A 370 -3.90 6.67 -10.72
N ALA A 371 -4.61 5.78 -10.02
CA ALA A 371 -4.36 5.52 -8.60
C ALA A 371 -2.94 5.00 -8.35
N LEU A 372 -2.48 4.18 -9.28
CA LEU A 372 -1.17 3.53 -9.28
C LEU A 372 -0.02 4.51 -9.52
N GLU A 373 -0.23 5.51 -10.39
CA GLU A 373 0.75 6.55 -10.71
C GLU A 373 0.60 7.82 -9.87
N ARG A 374 -0.25 7.79 -8.85
CA ARG A 374 -0.64 8.97 -8.07
C ARG A 374 0.56 9.80 -7.59
N ALA A 375 1.59 9.16 -7.06
CA ALA A 375 2.79 9.86 -6.60
C ALA A 375 3.56 10.57 -7.73
N ASN A 376 3.64 9.94 -8.91
CA ASN A 376 4.26 10.53 -10.09
C ASN A 376 3.42 11.71 -10.62
N LEU A 377 2.10 11.56 -10.68
CA LEU A 377 1.17 12.64 -11.06
C LEU A 377 1.24 13.83 -10.10
N ASP A 378 1.30 13.58 -8.80
CA ASP A 378 1.48 14.61 -7.77
C ASP A 378 2.80 15.37 -7.92
N ALA A 379 3.89 14.70 -8.27
CA ALA A 379 5.16 15.37 -8.55
C ALA A 379 5.06 16.31 -9.77
N VAL A 380 4.33 15.92 -10.83
CA VAL A 380 4.10 16.81 -11.98
C VAL A 380 3.30 18.05 -11.56
N ILE A 381 2.21 17.87 -10.81
CA ILE A 381 1.37 18.98 -10.33
C ILE A 381 2.16 19.94 -9.42
N THR A 382 2.95 19.40 -8.49
CA THR A 382 3.66 20.22 -7.49
C THR A 382 4.95 20.85 -8.03
N SER A 383 5.45 20.41 -9.18
CA SER A 383 6.67 20.95 -9.81
C SER A 383 6.60 22.45 -10.10
N VAL A 384 5.40 23.00 -10.32
CA VAL A 384 5.18 24.42 -10.65
C VAL A 384 5.03 25.32 -9.42
N LEU A 385 5.07 24.75 -8.21
CA LEU A 385 4.83 25.48 -6.96
C LEU A 385 6.09 26.11 -6.36
N GLY A 386 7.25 25.99 -7.01
CA GLY A 386 8.47 26.65 -6.59
C GLY A 386 8.43 28.18 -6.79
N ASP A 387 9.37 28.89 -6.17
CA ASP A 387 9.40 30.37 -6.16
C ASP A 387 9.64 31.01 -7.53
N ARG A 388 10.31 30.30 -8.44
CA ARG A 388 10.68 30.81 -9.77
C ARG A 388 9.49 30.90 -10.74
N PRO A 389 9.47 31.88 -11.67
CA PRO A 389 8.45 31.96 -12.70
C PRO A 389 8.30 30.63 -13.47
N VAL A 390 7.05 30.22 -13.67
CA VAL A 390 6.71 28.97 -14.35
C VAL A 390 6.69 29.21 -15.85
N THR A 391 7.44 28.42 -16.61
CA THR A 391 7.43 28.51 -18.07
C THR A 391 6.26 27.73 -18.66
N ARG A 392 5.86 28.05 -19.90
CA ARG A 392 4.87 27.27 -20.67
C ARG A 392 5.13 25.75 -20.65
N ARG A 393 6.39 25.34 -20.80
CA ARG A 393 6.81 23.92 -20.84
C ARG A 393 6.60 23.19 -19.51
N GLU A 394 6.53 23.93 -18.41
CA GLU A 394 6.32 23.38 -17.06
C GLU A 394 4.84 23.45 -16.66
N ALA A 395 4.15 24.52 -17.06
CA ALA A 395 2.73 24.70 -16.79
C ALA A 395 1.85 23.68 -17.53
N GLU A 396 2.09 23.43 -18.82
CA GLU A 396 1.19 22.58 -19.61
C GLU A 396 1.09 21.14 -19.09
N PRO A 397 2.17 20.42 -18.74
CA PRO A 397 2.05 19.10 -18.12
C PRO A 397 1.24 19.10 -16.82
N ALA A 398 1.50 20.04 -15.92
CA ALA A 398 0.77 20.15 -14.65
C ALA A 398 -0.73 20.39 -14.87
N LEU A 399 -1.09 21.29 -15.79
CA LEU A 399 -2.49 21.55 -16.15
C LEU A 399 -3.14 20.34 -16.83
N ARG A 400 -2.44 19.61 -17.70
CA ARG A 400 -2.95 18.38 -18.32
C ARG A 400 -3.25 17.30 -17.29
N VAL A 401 -2.35 17.09 -16.31
CA VAL A 401 -2.60 16.15 -15.22
C VAL A 401 -3.81 16.58 -14.39
N LEU A 402 -3.93 17.86 -14.03
CA LEU A 402 -5.10 18.38 -13.30
C LEU A 402 -6.41 18.15 -14.04
N VAL A 403 -6.43 18.43 -15.35
CA VAL A 403 -7.59 18.21 -16.23
C VAL A 403 -7.92 16.72 -16.30
N ALA A 404 -6.92 15.86 -16.51
CA ALA A 404 -7.10 14.41 -16.61
C ALA A 404 -7.62 13.77 -15.32
N LEU A 405 -7.10 14.19 -14.16
CA LEU A 405 -7.58 13.71 -12.86
C LEU A 405 -9.05 14.08 -12.58
N TYR A 406 -9.57 15.11 -13.26
CA TYR A 406 -10.94 15.55 -13.09
C TYR A 406 -11.91 14.97 -14.14
N PHE A 407 -11.52 14.98 -15.41
CA PHE A 407 -12.36 14.46 -16.51
C PHE A 407 -12.20 12.95 -16.73
N GLY A 408 -11.30 12.29 -16.01
CA GLY A 408 -11.07 10.84 -16.00
C GLY A 408 -12.25 10.07 -15.42
N ARG A 409 -13.33 9.97 -16.20
CA ARG A 409 -14.42 8.98 -16.16
C ARG A 409 -15.07 8.70 -14.79
N GLY A 410 -16.19 9.38 -14.55
CA GLY A 410 -17.35 8.83 -13.84
C GLY A 410 -17.34 8.82 -12.31
N GLU A 411 -16.19 8.86 -11.66
CA GLU A 411 -16.10 8.79 -10.19
C GLU A 411 -15.63 10.13 -9.59
N ALA A 412 -16.07 10.38 -8.35
CA ALA A 412 -15.70 11.58 -7.61
C ALA A 412 -14.16 11.73 -7.61
N ALA A 413 -13.67 12.79 -8.26
CA ALA A 413 -12.24 13.10 -8.27
C ALA A 413 -11.72 13.08 -6.82
N PRO A 414 -10.54 12.48 -6.55
CA PRO A 414 -10.02 12.41 -5.19
C PRO A 414 -9.87 13.83 -4.63
N ILE A 415 -10.71 14.16 -3.64
CA ILE A 415 -10.85 15.45 -2.95
C ILE A 415 -9.48 15.99 -2.47
N GLY A 416 -8.48 15.12 -2.32
CA GLY A 416 -7.11 15.48 -1.92
C GLY A 416 -6.37 16.45 -2.84
N HIS A 417 -6.62 16.47 -4.15
CA HIS A 417 -5.91 17.40 -5.06
C HIS A 417 -6.51 18.81 -5.08
N LEU A 418 -7.68 19.03 -4.47
CA LEU A 418 -8.32 20.35 -4.35
C LEU A 418 -7.41 21.37 -3.66
N ALA A 419 -6.67 20.93 -2.64
CA ALA A 419 -5.74 21.79 -1.90
C ALA A 419 -4.61 22.36 -2.76
N LEU A 420 -4.29 21.69 -3.89
CA LEU A 420 -3.24 22.11 -4.82
C LEU A 420 -3.78 22.93 -6.00
N LEU A 421 -5.10 22.95 -6.24
CA LEU A 421 -5.69 23.64 -7.39
C LEU A 421 -5.43 25.15 -7.37
N ASP A 422 -5.72 25.81 -6.25
CA ASP A 422 -5.54 27.27 -6.11
C ASP A 422 -4.07 27.67 -6.35
N PRO A 423 -3.09 27.07 -5.64
CA PRO A 423 -1.68 27.36 -5.89
C PRO A 423 -1.24 27.12 -7.34
N VAL A 424 -1.67 26.01 -7.96
CA VAL A 424 -1.23 25.68 -9.34
C VAL A 424 -1.81 26.65 -10.36
N LEU A 425 -3.11 26.97 -10.29
CA LEU A 425 -3.76 27.91 -11.20
C LEU A 425 -3.18 29.33 -11.06
N GLU A 426 -2.85 29.74 -9.84
CA GLU A 426 -2.21 31.02 -9.59
C GLU A 426 -0.79 31.07 -10.17
N ARG A 427 0.04 30.04 -9.90
CA ARG A 427 1.42 29.96 -10.40
C ARG A 427 1.52 29.81 -11.92
N THR A 428 0.53 29.20 -12.57
CA THR A 428 0.53 28.96 -14.02
C THR A 428 -0.13 30.07 -14.83
N ARG A 429 -0.79 31.05 -14.18
CA ARG A 429 -1.58 32.10 -14.82
C ARG A 429 -0.83 32.86 -15.92
N ASP A 430 0.40 33.26 -15.66
CA ASP A 430 1.22 34.08 -16.58
C ASP A 430 2.31 33.26 -17.30
N SER A 431 2.18 31.93 -17.30
CA SER A 431 3.17 31.03 -17.90
C SER A 431 3.20 31.02 -19.43
N GLY A 432 2.17 31.59 -20.07
CA GLY A 432 1.96 31.48 -21.51
C GLY A 432 1.46 30.09 -21.96
N ALA A 433 0.87 29.31 -21.05
CA ALA A 433 0.19 28.05 -21.38
C ALA A 433 -0.93 28.25 -22.42
N ASP A 434 -1.23 27.18 -23.17
CA ASP A 434 -2.31 27.18 -24.14
C ASP A 434 -3.65 27.63 -23.50
N PRO A 435 -4.29 28.70 -24.01
CA PRO A 435 -5.57 29.19 -23.49
C PRO A 435 -6.68 28.13 -23.44
N VAL A 436 -6.67 27.16 -24.37
CA VAL A 436 -7.62 26.03 -24.35
C VAL A 436 -7.43 25.18 -23.10
N LEU A 437 -6.18 24.87 -22.77
CA LEU A 437 -5.83 24.07 -21.60
C LEU A 437 -6.12 24.84 -20.29
N VAL A 438 -5.87 26.15 -20.27
CA VAL A 438 -6.24 27.02 -19.14
C VAL A 438 -7.75 27.01 -18.90
N ALA A 439 -8.56 27.09 -19.97
CA ALA A 439 -10.01 27.01 -19.87
C ALA A 439 -10.46 25.65 -19.33
N GLN A 440 -9.89 24.54 -19.81
CA GLN A 440 -10.18 23.19 -19.30
C GLN A 440 -9.84 23.06 -17.80
N ALA A 441 -8.69 23.59 -17.38
CA ALA A 441 -8.27 23.56 -15.98
C ALA A 441 -9.18 24.40 -15.07
N LEU A 442 -9.67 25.55 -15.55
CA LEU A 442 -10.65 26.37 -14.83
C LEU A 442 -12.00 25.66 -14.69
N ILE A 443 -12.47 25.00 -15.76
CA ILE A 443 -13.73 24.22 -15.71
C ILE A 443 -13.59 23.08 -14.70
N ALA A 444 -12.51 22.31 -14.78
CA ALA A 444 -12.21 21.23 -13.84
C ALA A 444 -12.16 21.76 -12.39
N ALA A 445 -11.48 22.87 -12.15
CA ALA A 445 -11.38 23.47 -10.82
C ALA A 445 -12.72 23.96 -10.29
N GLY A 446 -13.52 24.64 -11.12
CA GLY A 446 -14.83 25.13 -10.74
C GLY A 446 -15.78 24.00 -10.37
N ALA A 447 -15.79 22.95 -11.18
CA ALA A 447 -16.61 21.77 -10.94
C ALA A 447 -16.14 20.98 -9.69
N ALA A 448 -14.83 20.88 -9.45
CA ALA A 448 -14.28 20.28 -8.22
C ALA A 448 -14.64 21.07 -6.96
N ARG A 449 -14.65 22.41 -7.03
CA ARG A 449 -15.09 23.30 -5.93
C ARG A 449 -16.58 23.19 -5.66
N GLY A 450 -17.39 23.02 -6.71
CA GLY A 450 -18.82 22.74 -6.59
C GLY A 450 -19.06 21.48 -5.75
N HIS A 451 -18.36 20.39 -6.03
CA HIS A 451 -18.44 19.15 -5.24
C HIS A 451 -17.97 19.32 -3.79
N ALA A 452 -17.00 20.22 -3.55
CA ALA A 452 -16.52 20.54 -2.21
C ALA A 452 -17.43 21.51 -1.43
N GLY A 453 -18.49 22.03 -2.05
CA GLY A 453 -19.44 22.97 -1.44
C GLY A 453 -19.01 24.45 -1.48
N ASP A 454 -17.95 24.81 -2.21
CA ASP A 454 -17.58 26.22 -2.43
C ASP A 454 -18.20 26.75 -3.73
N ALA A 455 -19.52 26.93 -3.72
CA ALA A 455 -20.29 27.40 -4.88
C ALA A 455 -19.81 28.77 -5.38
N ALA A 456 -19.44 29.68 -4.46
CA ALA A 456 -19.03 31.03 -4.83
C ALA A 456 -17.74 31.05 -5.68
N ARG A 457 -16.74 30.21 -5.35
CA ARG A 457 -15.56 30.05 -6.21
C ARG A 457 -15.89 29.28 -7.48
N ALA A 458 -16.66 28.19 -7.36
CA ALA A 458 -17.05 27.36 -8.49
C ALA A 458 -17.68 28.17 -9.63
N LEU A 459 -18.67 29.01 -9.31
CA LEU A 459 -19.35 29.88 -10.28
C LEU A 459 -18.37 30.85 -10.97
N ARG A 460 -17.36 31.37 -10.26
CA ARG A 460 -16.37 32.28 -10.84
C ARG A 460 -15.46 31.56 -11.85
N ASP A 461 -14.97 30.37 -11.53
CA ASP A 461 -14.07 29.64 -12.42
C ASP A 461 -14.81 29.13 -13.66
N LEU A 462 -16.03 28.61 -13.47
CA LEU A 462 -16.89 28.15 -14.57
C LEU A 462 -17.25 29.30 -15.50
N ALA A 463 -17.59 30.47 -14.97
CA ALA A 463 -17.85 31.66 -15.78
C ALA A 463 -16.60 32.08 -16.58
N ARG A 464 -15.41 32.03 -15.97
CA ARG A 464 -14.15 32.36 -16.63
C ARG A 464 -13.75 31.34 -17.69
N GLY A 465 -13.95 30.05 -17.43
CA GLY A 465 -13.74 28.96 -18.37
C GLY A 465 -14.67 29.08 -19.58
N ALA A 466 -15.96 29.35 -19.35
CA ALA A 466 -16.93 29.61 -20.41
C ALA A 466 -16.57 30.85 -21.24
N GLU A 467 -16.11 31.93 -20.61
CA GLU A 467 -15.70 33.14 -21.32
C GLU A 467 -14.48 32.91 -22.21
N LEU A 468 -13.46 32.19 -21.71
CA LEU A 468 -12.33 31.76 -22.53
C LEU A 468 -12.79 30.88 -23.69
N GLY A 469 -13.73 29.95 -23.46
CA GLY A 469 -14.34 29.15 -24.51
C GLY A 469 -14.96 30.00 -25.61
N ARG A 470 -15.72 31.05 -25.27
CA ARG A 470 -16.31 31.99 -26.24
C ARG A 470 -15.26 32.76 -27.02
N VAL A 471 -14.26 33.32 -26.34
CA VAL A 471 -13.15 34.06 -26.97
C VAL A 471 -12.38 33.18 -27.95
N LEU A 472 -12.19 31.90 -27.62
CA LEU A 472 -11.49 30.92 -28.46
C LEU A 472 -12.38 30.29 -29.54
N ALA A 473 -13.67 30.64 -29.62
CA ALA A 473 -14.66 30.01 -30.48
C ALA A 473 -14.71 28.47 -30.31
N ARG A 474 -14.68 28.02 -29.05
CA ARG A 474 -14.70 26.61 -28.63
C ARG A 474 -15.99 26.29 -27.90
N ASP A 475 -17.03 25.99 -28.67
CA ASP A 475 -18.36 25.67 -28.13
C ASP A 475 -18.33 24.43 -27.21
N ASP A 476 -17.41 23.50 -27.43
CA ASP A 476 -17.19 22.35 -26.53
C ASP A 476 -16.81 22.77 -25.11
N LEU A 477 -15.97 23.80 -24.96
CA LEU A 477 -15.58 24.33 -23.66
C LEU A 477 -16.73 25.08 -22.99
N VAL A 478 -17.51 25.83 -23.78
CA VAL A 478 -18.70 26.54 -23.29
C VAL A 478 -19.73 25.53 -22.77
N ALA A 479 -20.00 24.47 -23.53
CA ALA A 479 -20.92 23.41 -23.14
C ALA A 479 -20.45 22.68 -21.88
N ALA A 480 -19.16 22.30 -21.81
CA ALA A 480 -18.61 21.66 -20.62
C ALA A 480 -18.77 22.54 -19.37
N ALA A 481 -18.42 23.83 -19.45
CA ALA A 481 -18.60 24.78 -18.36
C ALA A 481 -20.08 24.92 -17.95
N GLN A 482 -21.01 24.90 -18.91
CA GLN A 482 -22.45 25.02 -18.66
C GLN A 482 -23.04 23.77 -17.98
N ILE A 483 -22.55 22.57 -18.30
CA ILE A 483 -22.94 21.34 -17.60
C ILE A 483 -22.58 21.43 -16.12
N ASP A 484 -21.33 21.76 -15.82
CA ASP A 484 -20.84 21.87 -14.45
C ASP A 484 -21.48 23.06 -13.70
N LEU A 485 -21.80 24.14 -14.40
CA LEU A 485 -22.57 25.27 -13.86
C LEU A 485 -23.99 24.85 -13.44
N ALA A 486 -24.68 24.07 -14.27
CA ALA A 486 -26.01 23.57 -13.94
C ALA A 486 -25.99 22.73 -12.65
N GLU A 487 -24.97 21.87 -12.49
CA GLU A 487 -24.79 21.07 -11.27
C GLU A 487 -24.59 21.91 -10.01
N VAL A 488 -23.77 22.97 -10.08
CA VAL A 488 -23.57 23.89 -8.94
C VAL A 488 -24.85 24.65 -8.62
N LEU A 489 -25.57 25.15 -9.64
CA LEU A 489 -26.83 25.87 -9.46
C LEU A 489 -27.94 24.99 -8.86
N LEU A 490 -27.96 23.69 -9.18
CA LEU A 490 -28.86 22.73 -8.54
C LEU A 490 -28.60 22.62 -7.03
N GLY A 491 -27.33 22.62 -6.61
CA GLY A 491 -26.93 22.66 -5.20
C GLY A 491 -27.41 23.91 -4.47
N GLU A 492 -27.33 25.07 -5.14
CA GLU A 492 -27.82 26.37 -4.64
C GLU A 492 -29.35 26.52 -4.75
N ARG A 493 -30.07 25.50 -5.25
CA ARG A 493 -31.53 25.48 -5.47
C ARG A 493 -32.04 26.47 -6.54
N GLU A 494 -31.15 26.97 -7.40
CA GLU A 494 -31.46 27.87 -8.52
C GLU A 494 -31.88 27.09 -9.77
N ARG A 495 -33.02 26.38 -9.68
CA ARG A 495 -33.45 25.42 -10.71
C ARG A 495 -33.66 26.04 -12.09
N ALA A 496 -34.21 27.25 -12.17
CA ALA A 496 -34.46 27.91 -13.46
C ALA A 496 -33.15 28.25 -14.19
N ALA A 497 -32.14 28.74 -13.47
CA ALA A 497 -30.83 29.02 -14.05
C ALA A 497 -30.08 27.72 -14.41
N ALA A 498 -30.23 26.66 -13.60
CA ALA A 498 -29.68 25.34 -13.91
C ALA A 498 -30.29 24.75 -15.20
N GLU A 499 -31.60 24.89 -15.37
CA GLU A 499 -32.31 24.46 -16.58
C GLU A 499 -31.82 25.20 -17.83
N GLU A 500 -31.67 26.52 -17.75
CA GLU A 500 -31.13 27.33 -18.87
C GLU A 500 -29.73 26.89 -19.27
N ALA A 501 -28.83 26.72 -18.27
CA ALA A 501 -27.47 26.25 -18.49
C ALA A 501 -27.44 24.84 -19.11
N ALA A 502 -28.25 23.91 -18.60
CA ALA A 502 -28.30 22.54 -19.10
C ALA A 502 -28.85 22.45 -20.53
N ARG A 503 -29.87 23.26 -20.88
CA ARG A 503 -30.41 23.33 -22.25
C ARG A 503 -29.39 23.86 -23.25
N ALA A 504 -28.65 24.90 -22.88
CA ALA A 504 -27.61 25.48 -23.72
C ALA A 504 -26.49 24.47 -24.00
N ALA A 505 -26.03 23.75 -22.96
CA ALA A 505 -25.05 22.69 -23.12
C ALA A 505 -25.55 21.53 -23.99
N LEU A 506 -26.80 21.10 -23.78
CA LEU A 506 -27.41 20.00 -24.52
C LEU A 506 -27.48 20.29 -26.03
N ALA A 507 -27.81 21.52 -26.41
CA ALA A 507 -27.86 21.91 -27.83
C ALA A 507 -26.50 21.74 -28.51
N VAL A 508 -25.42 22.17 -27.86
CA VAL A 508 -24.06 22.03 -28.38
C VAL A 508 -23.62 20.57 -28.42
N ALA A 509 -23.85 19.81 -27.34
CA ALA A 509 -23.47 18.40 -27.27
C ALA A 509 -24.14 17.57 -28.37
N THR A 510 -25.44 17.80 -28.59
CA THR A 510 -26.22 17.15 -29.65
C THR A 510 -25.69 17.50 -31.04
N GLN A 511 -25.41 18.79 -31.30
CA GLN A 511 -24.89 19.23 -32.60
C GLN A 511 -23.54 18.59 -32.95
N ARG A 512 -22.72 18.33 -31.93
CA ARG A 512 -21.39 17.74 -32.08
C ARG A 512 -21.38 16.20 -32.08
N GLY A 513 -22.48 15.56 -31.69
CA GLY A 513 -22.55 14.11 -31.50
C GLY A 513 -21.70 13.62 -30.33
N ASP A 514 -21.46 14.45 -29.31
CA ASP A 514 -20.74 14.04 -28.10
C ASP A 514 -21.71 13.35 -27.13
N VAL A 515 -21.73 12.02 -27.21
CA VAL A 515 -22.65 11.16 -26.45
C VAL A 515 -22.48 11.33 -24.93
N HIS A 516 -21.25 11.50 -24.44
CA HIS A 516 -21.00 11.66 -23.01
C HIS A 516 -21.43 13.03 -22.52
N ALA A 517 -21.14 14.10 -23.27
CA ALA A 517 -21.60 15.44 -22.94
C ALA A 517 -23.12 15.55 -23.02
N GLU A 518 -23.75 14.90 -24.00
CA GLU A 518 -25.22 14.87 -24.15
C GLU A 518 -25.87 14.18 -22.94
N ALA A 519 -25.34 13.02 -22.51
CA ALA A 519 -25.85 12.32 -21.34
C ALA A 519 -25.74 13.15 -20.05
N ARG A 520 -24.60 13.83 -19.85
CA ARG A 520 -24.39 14.71 -18.69
C ARG A 520 -25.32 15.93 -18.72
N ALA A 521 -25.51 16.54 -19.88
CA ALA A 521 -26.42 17.69 -20.03
C ALA A 521 -27.89 17.27 -19.80
N LEU A 522 -28.31 16.11 -20.31
CA LEU A 522 -29.63 15.53 -20.04
C LEU A 522 -29.82 15.21 -18.56
N PHE A 523 -28.78 14.68 -17.89
CA PHE A 523 -28.84 14.40 -16.46
C PHE A 523 -29.08 15.68 -15.64
N ALA A 524 -28.30 16.73 -15.89
CA ALA A 524 -28.48 18.03 -15.25
C ALA A 524 -29.87 18.64 -15.56
N LEU A 525 -30.31 18.58 -16.82
CA LEU A 525 -31.61 19.08 -17.26
C LEU A 525 -32.77 18.33 -16.58
N GLY A 526 -32.69 17.00 -16.54
CA GLY A 526 -33.69 16.14 -15.91
C GLY A 526 -33.81 16.39 -14.41
N ARG A 527 -32.71 16.70 -13.73
CA ARG A 527 -32.73 17.12 -12.31
C ARG A 527 -33.30 18.52 -12.11
N ALA A 528 -33.00 19.46 -13.00
CA ALA A 528 -33.53 20.83 -12.93
C ALA A 528 -35.05 20.88 -13.15
N THR A 529 -35.52 20.11 -14.13
CA THR A 529 -36.94 20.04 -14.53
C THR A 529 -37.76 19.01 -13.74
N ARG A 530 -37.09 18.06 -13.07
CA ARG A 530 -37.69 16.85 -12.49
C ARG A 530 -38.49 16.03 -13.53
N ALA A 531 -37.97 15.96 -14.75
CA ALA A 531 -38.58 15.25 -15.87
C ALA A 531 -38.04 13.80 -15.95
N PRO A 532 -38.84 12.77 -15.60
CA PRO A 532 -38.37 11.38 -15.61
C PRO A 532 -37.98 10.91 -17.02
N GLU A 533 -38.67 11.37 -18.06
CA GLU A 533 -38.36 11.04 -19.45
C GLU A 533 -36.97 11.54 -19.89
N VAL A 534 -36.53 12.69 -19.37
CA VAL A 534 -35.22 13.27 -19.68
C VAL A 534 -34.11 12.46 -18.99
N LEU A 535 -34.33 12.07 -17.73
CA LEU A 535 -33.41 11.23 -16.97
C LEU A 535 -33.32 9.81 -17.54
N ALA A 536 -34.44 9.24 -17.98
CA ALA A 536 -34.47 7.95 -18.66
C ALA A 536 -33.66 7.99 -19.97
N ARG A 537 -33.77 9.07 -20.74
CA ARG A 537 -32.94 9.27 -21.95
C ARG A 537 -31.46 9.38 -21.60
N ALA A 538 -31.09 10.10 -20.55
CA ALA A 538 -29.70 10.19 -20.09
C ALA A 538 -29.13 8.81 -19.72
N ALA A 539 -29.91 7.98 -19.00
CA ALA A 539 -29.50 6.64 -18.60
C ALA A 539 -29.32 5.72 -19.82
N ALA A 540 -30.28 5.71 -20.74
CA ALA A 540 -30.21 4.92 -21.97
C ALA A 540 -29.01 5.29 -22.84
N LEU A 541 -28.67 6.59 -22.88
CA LEU A 541 -27.53 7.08 -23.64
C LEU A 541 -26.19 6.60 -23.03
N LEU A 542 -26.05 6.63 -21.70
CA LEU A 542 -24.87 6.07 -21.01
C LEU A 542 -24.77 4.56 -21.22
N ASP A 543 -25.88 3.83 -21.12
CA ASP A 543 -25.90 2.38 -21.33
C ASP A 543 -25.44 2.00 -22.74
N SER A 544 -25.81 2.80 -23.76
CA SER A 544 -25.41 2.56 -25.15
C SER A 544 -23.90 2.63 -25.40
N VAL A 545 -23.15 3.31 -24.52
CA VAL A 545 -21.69 3.45 -24.59
C VAL A 545 -20.97 2.71 -23.46
N GLY A 546 -21.67 1.85 -22.72
CA GLY A 546 -21.12 1.13 -21.57
C GLY A 546 -20.68 2.06 -20.42
N GLY A 547 -21.28 3.25 -20.33
CA GLY A 547 -21.03 4.22 -19.27
C GLY A 547 -21.82 3.92 -17.99
N ASP A 548 -21.35 4.43 -16.85
CA ASP A 548 -22.04 4.25 -15.58
C ASP A 548 -23.26 5.18 -15.45
N ALA A 549 -24.46 4.60 -15.54
CA ALA A 549 -25.72 5.31 -15.35
C ALA A 549 -26.25 5.30 -13.90
N THR A 550 -25.46 4.82 -12.92
CA THR A 550 -25.82 4.72 -11.50
C THR A 550 -26.42 6.01 -10.94
N ARG A 551 -25.72 7.14 -11.08
CA ARG A 551 -26.19 8.45 -10.57
C ARG A 551 -27.47 8.93 -11.27
N VAL A 552 -27.61 8.62 -12.56
CA VAL A 552 -28.78 8.99 -13.35
C VAL A 552 -30.01 8.19 -12.92
N ARG A 553 -29.86 6.87 -12.75
CA ARG A 553 -30.92 5.99 -12.25
C ARG A 553 -31.36 6.37 -10.85
N HIS A 554 -30.44 6.77 -9.97
CA HIS A 554 -30.79 7.28 -8.65
C HIS A 554 -31.68 8.53 -8.74
N ALA A 555 -31.29 9.54 -9.53
CA ALA A 555 -32.11 10.74 -9.69
C ALA A 555 -33.47 10.44 -10.33
N LEU A 556 -33.52 9.50 -11.28
CA LEU A 556 -34.76 9.06 -11.91
C LEU A 556 -35.71 8.40 -10.90
N ALA A 557 -35.19 7.45 -10.11
CA ALA A 557 -35.95 6.80 -9.05
C ALA A 557 -36.49 7.83 -8.05
N ARG A 558 -35.69 8.84 -7.69
CA ARG A 558 -36.11 9.94 -6.82
C ARG A 558 -37.31 10.70 -7.40
N VAL A 559 -37.25 11.10 -8.66
CA VAL A 559 -38.36 11.78 -9.35
C VAL A 559 -39.64 10.94 -9.35
N HIS A 560 -39.55 9.63 -9.56
CA HIS A 560 -40.70 8.73 -9.48
C HIS A 560 -41.26 8.62 -8.05
N ILE A 561 -40.40 8.53 -7.04
CA ILE A 561 -40.81 8.53 -5.62
C ILE A 561 -41.55 9.82 -5.27
N ASP A 562 -41.00 10.98 -5.66
CA ASP A 562 -41.63 12.28 -5.41
C ASP A 562 -42.99 12.43 -6.11
N ALA A 563 -43.21 11.70 -7.20
CA ALA A 563 -44.47 11.64 -7.93
C ALA A 563 -45.43 10.56 -7.42
N ALA A 564 -45.06 9.82 -6.37
CA ALA A 564 -45.77 8.65 -5.84
C ALA A 564 -45.94 7.49 -6.85
N ASP A 565 -45.07 7.42 -7.86
CA ASP A 565 -45.01 6.33 -8.85
C ASP A 565 -44.00 5.27 -8.42
N HIS A 566 -44.36 4.53 -7.38
CA HIS A 566 -43.44 3.58 -6.74
C HIS A 566 -43.07 2.39 -7.62
N ALA A 567 -43.98 1.95 -8.50
CA ALA A 567 -43.72 0.85 -9.42
C ALA A 567 -42.63 1.21 -10.44
N ALA A 568 -42.66 2.43 -10.99
CA ALA A 568 -41.61 2.91 -11.87
C ALA A 568 -40.27 3.12 -11.13
N ALA A 569 -40.32 3.58 -9.87
CA ALA A 569 -39.11 3.69 -9.05
C ALA A 569 -38.47 2.32 -8.79
N GLU A 570 -39.27 1.29 -8.49
CA GLU A 570 -38.82 -0.09 -8.30
C GLU A 570 -38.20 -0.66 -9.59
N GLU A 571 -38.83 -0.46 -10.76
CA GLU A 571 -38.29 -0.92 -12.04
C GLU A 571 -36.93 -0.28 -12.36
N VAL A 572 -36.75 1.01 -12.06
CA VAL A 572 -35.49 1.73 -12.26
C VAL A 572 -34.40 1.24 -11.31
N LEU A 573 -34.74 0.99 -10.04
CA LEU A 573 -33.80 0.51 -9.02
C LEU A 573 -33.42 -0.96 -9.23
N ALA A 574 -34.33 -1.80 -9.72
CA ALA A 574 -34.06 -3.21 -10.05
C ALA A 574 -32.99 -3.37 -11.15
N ARG A 575 -32.80 -2.34 -11.99
CA ARG A 575 -31.79 -2.30 -13.06
C ARG A 575 -30.49 -1.60 -12.62
N ALA A 576 -30.39 -1.19 -11.37
CA ALA A 576 -29.28 -0.43 -10.83
C ALA A 576 -28.34 -1.36 -10.02
N PRO A 577 -27.02 -1.33 -10.26
CA PRO A 577 -26.07 -2.14 -9.47
C PRO A 577 -26.02 -1.68 -8.00
N SER A 578 -25.57 -2.56 -7.10
CA SER A 578 -25.49 -2.33 -5.64
C SER A 578 -24.75 -1.03 -5.23
N ALA A 579 -23.87 -0.51 -6.09
CA ALA A 579 -23.21 0.79 -5.95
C ALA A 579 -24.18 1.99 -5.91
N VAL A 580 -25.37 1.89 -6.51
CA VAL A 580 -26.44 2.91 -6.46
C VAL A 580 -26.94 3.09 -5.03
N LEU A 581 -27.06 1.99 -4.27
CA LEU A 581 -27.51 1.99 -2.88
C LEU A 581 -26.45 2.60 -1.95
N SER A 582 -25.16 2.45 -2.27
CA SER A 582 -24.07 3.12 -1.57
C SER A 582 -23.99 4.63 -1.90
N ALA A 583 -24.21 5.01 -3.16
CA ALA A 583 -24.23 6.41 -3.59
C ALA A 583 -25.43 7.21 -3.03
N MET A 584 -26.56 6.53 -2.78
CA MET A 584 -27.71 7.09 -2.04
C MET A 584 -27.32 7.55 -0.64
N VAL A 585 -26.49 6.78 0.07
CA VAL A 585 -26.01 7.11 1.43
C VAL A 585 -25.07 8.32 1.42
N GLU A 586 -24.23 8.47 0.38
CA GLU A 586 -23.29 9.61 0.30
C GLU A 586 -23.94 10.93 -0.14
N HIS A 587 -24.95 10.88 -1.03
CA HIS A 587 -25.58 12.08 -1.58
C HIS A 587 -26.73 12.62 -0.72
N ASP A 588 -27.46 11.77 0.01
CA ASP A 588 -28.63 12.16 0.81
C ASP A 588 -28.30 12.51 2.27
N ARG A 589 -27.17 13.19 2.51
CA ARG A 589 -26.87 13.83 3.79
C ARG A 589 -27.90 14.96 4.07
N GLY A 590 -29.11 14.59 4.52
CA GLY A 590 -30.12 15.53 4.99
C GLY A 590 -31.60 15.22 4.70
N HIS A 591 -31.96 14.11 4.03
CA HIS A 591 -33.38 13.74 3.83
C HIS A 591 -33.65 12.30 4.27
N ALA A 592 -34.58 12.11 5.21
CA ALA A 592 -35.02 10.79 5.64
C ALA A 592 -36.18 10.29 4.78
N LEU A 593 -36.08 9.02 4.37
CA LEU A 593 -37.16 8.28 3.73
C LEU A 593 -38.14 7.77 4.80
N THR A 594 -39.44 7.78 4.50
CA THR A 594 -40.50 7.21 5.35
C THR A 594 -40.61 5.69 5.15
N ALA A 595 -41.25 5.01 6.10
CA ALA A 595 -41.46 3.56 6.05
C ALA A 595 -42.37 3.08 4.91
N ASP A 596 -43.26 3.94 4.45
CA ASP A 596 -44.14 3.64 3.31
C ASP A 596 -43.41 3.81 1.99
N GLU A 597 -42.55 4.84 1.86
CA GLU A 597 -41.65 5.01 0.72
C GLU A 597 -40.65 3.84 0.60
N CYS A 598 -40.11 3.36 1.72
CA CYS A 598 -39.20 2.22 1.73
C CYS A 598 -39.91 0.91 1.35
N ARG A 599 -41.15 0.69 1.81
CA ARG A 599 -41.94 -0.53 1.48
C ARG A 599 -42.32 -0.60 0.01
N ALA A 600 -42.55 0.53 -0.62
CA ALA A 600 -42.98 0.62 -2.00
C ALA A 600 -41.81 0.44 -3.01
N LEU A 601 -40.56 0.40 -2.55
CA LEU A 601 -39.34 0.25 -3.36
C LEU A 601 -38.83 -1.21 -3.46
N GLY A 602 -39.70 -2.21 -3.24
CA GLY A 602 -39.38 -3.61 -3.55
C GLY A 602 -38.67 -4.41 -2.46
N GLY A 603 -39.00 -4.21 -1.18
CA GLY A 603 -38.74 -5.19 -0.11
C GLY A 603 -37.69 -4.80 0.95
N ASP A 604 -37.37 -5.78 1.81
CA ASP A 604 -36.75 -5.64 3.15
C ASP A 604 -35.41 -4.88 3.21
N LEU A 605 -34.70 -4.80 2.08
CA LEU A 605 -33.46 -4.07 1.89
C LEU A 605 -33.66 -2.54 1.92
N ALA A 606 -34.76 -2.04 1.35
CA ALA A 606 -35.11 -0.62 1.34
C ALA A 606 -35.47 -0.10 2.74
N LEU A 607 -36.02 -0.96 3.61
CA LEU A 607 -36.30 -0.62 5.01
C LEU A 607 -35.02 -0.48 5.85
N ALA A 608 -33.99 -1.29 5.58
CA ALA A 608 -32.69 -1.17 6.23
C ALA A 608 -31.93 0.10 5.78
N LEU A 609 -32.05 0.47 4.50
CA LEU A 609 -31.53 1.73 3.93
C LEU A 609 -32.20 2.97 4.52
N GLY A 610 -33.53 2.97 4.58
CA GLY A 610 -34.29 4.06 5.20
C GLY A 610 -33.93 4.25 6.68
N ALA A 611 -33.73 3.15 7.41
CA ALA A 611 -33.30 3.19 8.80
C ALA A 611 -31.92 3.85 8.98
N ALA A 612 -30.98 3.58 8.07
CA ALA A 612 -29.65 4.17 8.07
C ALA A 612 -29.70 5.69 7.83
N CYS A 613 -30.43 6.13 6.80
CA CYS A 613 -30.59 7.54 6.47
C CYS A 613 -31.28 8.32 7.61
N ALA A 614 -32.33 7.76 8.21
CA ALA A 614 -33.02 8.39 9.35
C ALA A 614 -32.13 8.47 10.61
N ALA A 615 -31.26 7.47 10.84
CA ALA A 615 -30.34 7.47 11.97
C ALA A 615 -29.26 8.56 11.85
N GLU A 616 -28.68 8.71 10.65
CA GLU A 616 -27.70 9.76 10.38
C GLU A 616 -28.31 11.17 10.37
N ALA A 617 -29.58 11.29 9.98
CA ALA A 617 -30.34 12.54 10.09
C ALA A 617 -30.77 12.89 11.53
N GLY A 618 -30.45 12.04 12.53
CA GLY A 618 -30.82 12.24 13.93
C GLY A 618 -32.29 11.95 14.25
N GLN A 619 -33.04 11.38 13.30
CA GLN A 619 -34.44 10.98 13.45
C GLN A 619 -34.53 9.56 13.99
N LEU A 620 -34.07 9.39 15.24
CA LEU A 620 -33.87 8.08 15.86
C LEU A 620 -35.18 7.26 15.99
N ALA A 621 -36.34 7.90 16.10
CA ALA A 621 -37.63 7.21 16.17
C ALA A 621 -38.03 6.56 14.83
N ASP A 622 -37.84 7.29 13.73
CA ASP A 622 -38.13 6.81 12.37
C ASP A 622 -37.11 5.73 11.97
N ALA A 623 -35.83 5.94 12.30
CA ALA A 623 -34.79 4.95 12.14
C ALA A 623 -35.12 3.62 12.82
N HIS A 624 -35.63 3.69 14.05
CA HIS A 624 -36.00 2.52 14.83
C HIS A 624 -37.25 1.82 14.26
N ALA A 625 -38.26 2.57 13.81
CA ALA A 625 -39.46 2.01 13.19
C ALA A 625 -39.13 1.27 11.88
N LEU A 626 -38.30 1.88 11.04
CA LEU A 626 -37.80 1.34 9.78
C LEU A 626 -36.99 0.06 10.00
N LEU A 627 -36.07 0.08 10.97
CA LEU A 627 -35.25 -1.08 11.30
C LEU A 627 -36.09 -2.24 11.83
N ARG A 628 -37.08 -1.96 12.69
CA ARG A 628 -37.97 -3.01 13.22
C ARG A 628 -38.81 -3.64 12.12
N ALA A 629 -39.26 -2.84 11.16
CA ALA A 629 -39.96 -3.35 9.98
C ALA A 629 -39.03 -4.22 9.10
N ALA A 630 -37.78 -3.80 8.88
CA ALA A 630 -36.77 -4.58 8.16
C ALA A 630 -36.47 -5.92 8.86
N LEU A 631 -36.22 -5.90 10.18
CA LEU A 631 -35.96 -7.10 10.99
C LEU A 631 -37.15 -8.05 11.07
N GLY A 632 -38.38 -7.57 10.87
CA GLY A 632 -39.57 -8.40 10.85
C GLY A 632 -39.71 -9.25 9.59
N ALA A 633 -39.10 -8.79 8.49
CA ALA A 633 -39.30 -9.36 7.17
C ALA A 633 -38.06 -10.14 6.65
N LEU A 634 -36.86 -9.80 7.12
CA LEU A 634 -35.62 -10.51 6.79
C LEU A 634 -35.54 -11.95 7.39
N PRO A 635 -34.91 -12.91 6.68
CA PRO A 635 -34.64 -14.24 7.23
C PRO A 635 -33.72 -14.19 8.46
N ALA A 636 -33.75 -15.25 9.28
CA ALA A 636 -33.06 -15.30 10.58
C ALA A 636 -31.54 -15.04 10.50
N GLU A 637 -30.94 -15.35 9.35
CA GLU A 637 -29.52 -15.18 9.06
C GLU A 637 -29.11 -13.71 8.91
N ASP A 638 -29.90 -12.92 8.20
CA ASP A 638 -29.63 -11.50 7.96
C ASP A 638 -29.96 -10.65 9.22
N ARG A 639 -30.89 -11.12 10.07
CA ARG A 639 -31.20 -10.48 11.37
C ARG A 639 -30.03 -10.51 12.36
N ALA A 640 -29.15 -11.49 12.27
CA ALA A 640 -27.99 -11.60 13.17
C ALA A 640 -26.93 -10.53 12.86
N GLU A 641 -26.75 -10.17 11.59
CA GLU A 641 -25.79 -9.16 11.14
C GLU A 641 -26.29 -7.72 11.39
N LEU A 642 -27.61 -7.50 11.44
CA LEU A 642 -28.23 -6.22 11.83
C LEU A 642 -28.34 -6.02 13.35
N ARG A 643 -27.90 -6.99 14.16
CA ARG A 643 -27.94 -6.92 15.63
C ARG A 643 -27.07 -5.79 16.23
N PRO A 644 -25.83 -5.53 15.75
CA PRO A 644 -25.03 -4.39 16.21
C PRO A 644 -25.73 -3.05 15.96
N LEU A 645 -26.46 -2.96 14.85
CA LEU A 645 -27.25 -1.78 14.50
C LEU A 645 -28.44 -1.57 15.44
N SER A 646 -29.23 -2.63 15.69
CA SER A 646 -30.31 -2.57 16.68
C SER A 646 -29.79 -2.12 18.04
N GLN A 647 -28.68 -2.71 18.50
CA GLN A 647 -28.06 -2.37 19.80
C GLN A 647 -27.54 -0.92 19.85
N TRP A 648 -26.97 -0.42 18.76
CA TRP A 648 -26.50 0.96 18.67
C TRP A 648 -27.66 1.96 18.68
N LEU A 649 -28.74 1.71 17.92
CA LEU A 649 -29.95 2.54 17.91
C LEU A 649 -30.69 2.50 19.25
N ASP A 650 -30.82 1.32 19.86
CA ASP A 650 -31.40 1.15 21.20
C ASP A 650 -30.61 1.96 22.25
N ALA A 651 -29.28 1.90 22.21
CA ALA A 651 -28.43 2.69 23.11
C ALA A 651 -28.59 4.20 22.88
N LYS A 652 -28.67 4.66 21.63
CA LYS A 652 -28.86 6.08 21.30
C LYS A 652 -30.24 6.61 21.69
N VAL A 653 -31.31 5.84 21.48
CA VAL A 653 -32.68 6.21 21.86
C VAL A 653 -32.86 6.24 23.38
N LEU A 654 -32.23 5.29 24.10
CA LEU A 654 -32.30 5.20 25.55
C LEU A 654 -31.29 6.11 26.28
N GLY A 655 -30.46 6.87 25.55
CA GLY A 655 -29.49 7.80 26.11
C GLY A 655 -28.24 7.16 26.74
N GLY A 656 -27.89 5.92 26.37
CA GLY A 656 -26.71 5.20 26.84
C GLY A 656 -25.45 5.42 25.98
N GLU A 657 -24.29 4.98 26.48
CA GLU A 657 -23.03 4.95 25.71
C GLU A 657 -23.12 3.92 24.58
N ALA A 658 -22.98 4.37 23.34
CA ALA A 658 -22.97 3.52 22.15
C ALA A 658 -21.52 3.35 21.64
N PRO A 659 -21.14 2.15 21.14
CA PRO A 659 -19.82 1.94 20.56
C PRO A 659 -19.58 2.84 19.34
N ALA A 660 -18.32 3.25 19.13
CA ALA A 660 -17.91 4.01 17.96
C ALA A 660 -17.99 3.13 16.72
N ILE A 661 -19.06 3.28 15.96
CA ILE A 661 -19.22 2.65 14.64
C ILE A 661 -18.98 3.76 13.62
N ASP A 662 -18.02 3.54 12.72
CA ASP A 662 -17.97 4.31 11.49
C ASP A 662 -19.18 3.93 10.64
N ALA A 663 -20.22 4.73 10.78
CA ALA A 663 -21.53 4.51 10.18
C ALA A 663 -21.38 4.27 8.67
N SER A 664 -20.64 5.13 7.96
CA SER A 664 -20.47 5.05 6.51
C SER A 664 -19.94 3.70 6.02
N THR A 665 -18.86 3.20 6.64
CA THR A 665 -18.22 1.94 6.24
C THR A 665 -19.00 0.70 6.74
N PHE A 666 -19.68 0.82 7.88
CA PHE A 666 -20.56 -0.25 8.37
C PHE A 666 -21.80 -0.40 7.48
N TRP A 667 -22.43 0.72 7.10
CA TRP A 667 -23.58 0.78 6.22
C TRP A 667 -23.26 0.28 4.82
N GLY A 668 -22.15 0.75 4.22
CA GLY A 668 -21.71 0.27 2.92
C GLY A 668 -21.53 -1.25 2.86
N ARG A 669 -21.05 -1.89 3.93
CA ARG A 669 -20.87 -3.36 4.00
C ARG A 669 -22.18 -4.12 4.15
N CYS A 670 -23.08 -3.68 5.01
CA CYS A 670 -24.39 -4.33 5.18
C CYS A 670 -25.23 -4.23 3.89
N LEU A 671 -25.13 -3.11 3.19
CA LEU A 671 -25.85 -2.84 1.95
C LEU A 671 -25.28 -3.58 0.74
N ALA A 672 -23.94 -3.63 0.61
CA ALA A 672 -23.28 -4.40 -0.44
C ALA A 672 -23.59 -5.90 -0.34
N ARG A 673 -23.81 -6.42 0.87
CA ARG A 673 -24.05 -7.85 1.13
C ARG A 673 -25.51 -8.27 0.95
N ALA A 674 -26.46 -7.40 1.30
CA ALA A 674 -27.89 -7.68 1.13
C ALA A 674 -28.39 -7.43 -0.30
N ALA A 675 -27.58 -6.77 -1.15
CA ALA A 675 -27.88 -6.44 -2.55
C ALA A 675 -27.30 -7.44 -3.57
N ASP A 676 -26.95 -8.67 -3.18
CA ASP A 676 -26.49 -9.72 -4.11
C ASP A 676 -27.65 -10.67 -4.50
N PRO A 677 -28.40 -10.39 -5.58
CA PRO A 677 -29.49 -11.24 -6.06
C PRO A 677 -29.01 -12.58 -6.65
N GLY A 678 -27.70 -12.80 -6.77
CA GLY A 678 -27.09 -14.03 -7.26
C GLY A 678 -26.64 -15.01 -6.17
N ARG A 679 -26.80 -14.66 -4.88
CA ARG A 679 -26.32 -15.51 -3.77
C ARG A 679 -27.13 -16.82 -3.71
N PRO A 680 -26.50 -17.99 -3.88
CA PRO A 680 -27.21 -19.25 -3.71
C PRO A 680 -27.64 -19.38 -2.24
N GLN A 681 -28.93 -19.56 -1.99
CA GLN A 681 -29.41 -19.76 -0.63
C GLN A 681 -29.00 -21.15 -0.12
N PRO A 682 -28.53 -21.28 1.13
CA PRO A 682 -28.19 -22.57 1.71
C PRO A 682 -29.45 -23.45 1.80
N PRO A 683 -29.47 -24.64 1.18
CA PRO A 683 -30.61 -25.55 1.25
C PRO A 683 -30.98 -25.86 2.71
N GLU A 684 -32.28 -25.94 3.04
CA GLU A 684 -32.74 -26.21 4.42
C GLU A 684 -32.21 -27.54 5.00
N GLY A 685 -31.92 -28.52 4.13
CA GLY A 685 -31.34 -29.82 4.50
C GLY A 685 -29.81 -29.89 4.48
N ALA A 686 -29.12 -28.78 4.22
CA ALA A 686 -27.66 -28.75 4.09
C ALA A 686 -26.95 -28.26 5.36
N LEU A 687 -25.73 -28.76 5.59
CA LEU A 687 -24.77 -28.07 6.43
C LEU A 687 -24.31 -26.82 5.67
N ALA A 688 -24.67 -25.64 6.16
CA ALA A 688 -24.22 -24.38 5.59
C ALA A 688 -23.04 -23.83 6.37
N VAL A 689 -21.99 -23.40 5.67
CA VAL A 689 -20.81 -22.75 6.22
C VAL A 689 -20.65 -21.39 5.54
N GLY A 690 -20.63 -20.33 6.35
CA GLY A 690 -20.48 -18.96 5.87
C GLY A 690 -19.09 -18.65 5.32
N ALA A 691 -18.97 -17.51 4.65
CA ALA A 691 -17.70 -17.03 4.09
C ALA A 691 -16.60 -17.03 5.16
N GLU A 692 -15.41 -17.55 4.80
CA GLU A 692 -14.26 -17.72 5.71
C GLU A 692 -14.57 -18.54 6.99
N GLY A 693 -15.65 -19.33 7.01
CA GLY A 693 -16.07 -20.13 8.15
C GLY A 693 -16.61 -19.31 9.33
N ARG A 694 -17.01 -18.06 9.10
CA ARG A 694 -17.41 -17.11 10.17
C ARG A 694 -18.70 -17.49 10.89
N TRP A 695 -19.52 -18.35 10.28
CA TRP A 695 -20.69 -18.94 10.89
C TRP A 695 -20.97 -20.31 10.26
N PHE A 696 -21.82 -21.12 10.90
CA PHE A 696 -22.38 -22.32 10.29
C PHE A 696 -23.81 -22.60 10.76
N ARG A 697 -24.53 -23.42 9.99
CA ARG A 697 -25.87 -23.93 10.31
C ARG A 697 -25.95 -25.41 9.96
N VAL A 698 -26.26 -26.26 10.93
CA VAL A 698 -26.58 -27.67 10.66
C VAL A 698 -28.02 -27.80 10.15
N PRO A 699 -28.38 -28.87 9.42
CA PRO A 699 -29.75 -29.05 8.92
C PRO A 699 -30.80 -28.93 10.04
N GLY A 700 -31.81 -28.07 9.85
CA GLY A 700 -32.85 -27.80 10.84
C GLY A 700 -32.39 -27.09 12.12
N GLY A 701 -31.14 -26.65 12.21
CA GLY A 701 -30.57 -25.95 13.36
C GLY A 701 -30.53 -24.42 13.22
N GLU A 702 -30.28 -23.73 14.32
CA GLU A 702 -30.00 -22.29 14.33
C GLU A 702 -28.58 -21.99 13.83
N ILE A 703 -28.35 -20.74 13.40
CA ILE A 703 -27.03 -20.26 12.97
C ILE A 703 -26.14 -20.03 14.18
N VAL A 704 -24.92 -20.54 14.09
CA VAL A 704 -23.89 -20.42 15.11
C VAL A 704 -22.76 -19.52 14.59
N SER A 705 -22.60 -18.35 15.22
CA SER A 705 -21.55 -17.38 14.86
C SER A 705 -20.20 -17.72 15.50
N LEU A 706 -19.13 -17.60 14.71
CA LEU A 706 -17.73 -17.78 15.10
C LEU A 706 -16.89 -16.50 14.91
N GLU A 707 -17.49 -15.34 14.65
CA GLU A 707 -16.78 -14.08 14.33
C GLU A 707 -15.74 -13.68 15.38
N ARG A 708 -16.07 -13.86 16.67
CA ARG A 708 -15.16 -13.55 17.79
C ARG A 708 -14.17 -14.68 18.10
N ARG A 709 -14.23 -15.79 17.36
CA ARG A 709 -13.47 -17.03 17.56
C ARG A 709 -12.65 -17.35 16.31
N ARG A 710 -11.79 -16.41 15.91
CA ARG A 710 -10.99 -16.47 14.66
C ARG A 710 -10.30 -17.83 14.40
N PRO A 711 -9.67 -18.50 15.39
CA PRO A 711 -9.07 -19.81 15.14
C PRO A 711 -10.08 -20.90 14.78
N LEU A 712 -11.31 -20.86 15.33
CA LEU A 712 -12.37 -21.81 14.99
C LEU A 712 -12.96 -21.53 13.61
N SER A 713 -13.11 -20.25 13.25
CA SER A 713 -13.57 -19.81 11.92
C SER A 713 -12.63 -20.31 10.83
N ALA A 714 -11.34 -20.05 10.97
CA ALA A 714 -10.32 -20.47 10.00
C ALA A 714 -10.21 -22.01 9.91
N MET A 715 -10.31 -22.71 11.04
CA MET A 715 -10.33 -24.18 11.05
C MET A 715 -11.55 -24.76 10.35
N LEU A 716 -12.73 -24.19 10.60
CA LEU A 716 -13.97 -24.61 9.96
C LEU A 716 -13.96 -24.33 8.46
N HIS A 717 -13.39 -23.20 8.04
CA HIS A 717 -13.22 -22.86 6.64
C HIS A 717 -12.34 -23.87 5.91
N ALA A 718 -11.20 -24.24 6.51
CA ALA A 718 -10.33 -25.27 5.96
C ALA A 718 -11.03 -26.63 5.87
N LEU A 719 -11.77 -27.04 6.91
CA LEU A 719 -12.53 -28.28 6.93
C LEU A 719 -13.66 -28.32 5.88
N ALA A 720 -14.31 -27.18 5.62
CA ALA A 720 -15.41 -27.08 4.65
C ALA A 720 -14.93 -27.17 3.19
N ARG A 721 -13.70 -26.74 2.92
CA ARG A 721 -13.10 -26.78 1.58
C ARG A 721 -12.33 -28.08 1.29
N ALA A 722 -12.09 -28.90 2.30
CA ALA A 722 -11.33 -30.14 2.13
C ALA A 722 -12.22 -31.29 1.65
N ASP A 723 -11.77 -31.98 0.60
CA ASP A 723 -12.40 -33.22 0.12
C ASP A 723 -11.93 -34.47 0.89
N ALA A 724 -10.78 -34.37 1.56
CA ALA A 724 -10.18 -35.41 2.39
C ALA A 724 -10.08 -34.98 3.87
N ALA A 725 -9.78 -35.93 4.75
CA ALA A 725 -9.54 -35.62 6.15
C ALA A 725 -8.25 -34.80 6.31
N LEU A 726 -8.33 -33.74 7.13
CA LEU A 726 -7.19 -32.88 7.42
C LEU A 726 -6.48 -33.35 8.69
N GLY A 727 -5.16 -33.47 8.59
CA GLY A 727 -4.30 -33.78 9.72
C GLY A 727 -4.29 -32.63 10.74
N TRP A 728 -3.90 -32.93 11.98
CA TRP A 728 -3.84 -31.90 13.02
C TRP A 728 -2.82 -30.79 12.72
N GLN A 729 -1.80 -31.06 11.90
CA GLN A 729 -0.81 -30.06 11.48
C GLN A 729 -1.41 -29.04 10.52
N ASP A 730 -2.19 -29.49 9.53
CA ASP A 730 -2.86 -28.63 8.56
C ASP A 730 -3.91 -27.74 9.24
N LEU A 731 -4.68 -28.32 10.18
CA LEU A 731 -5.65 -27.58 10.97
C LEU A 731 -5.00 -26.57 11.92
N GLN A 732 -3.82 -26.88 12.47
CA GLN A 732 -3.07 -25.91 13.26
C GLN A 732 -2.60 -24.75 12.39
N GLN A 733 -2.03 -25.03 11.21
CA GLN A 733 -1.54 -24.01 10.29
C GLN A 733 -2.67 -23.10 9.82
N ALA A 734 -3.86 -23.66 9.56
CA ALA A 734 -5.06 -22.89 9.21
C ALA A 734 -5.55 -22.01 10.37
N ALA A 735 -5.61 -22.55 11.59
CA ALA A 735 -6.22 -21.86 12.74
C ALA A 735 -5.28 -20.85 13.44
N TRP A 736 -3.96 -21.07 13.38
CA TRP A 736 -2.93 -20.24 14.02
C TRP A 736 -1.72 -20.06 13.08
N PRO A 737 -1.89 -19.32 11.97
CA PRO A 737 -0.81 -19.13 11.01
C PRO A 737 0.38 -18.40 11.66
N GLY A 738 1.57 -19.02 11.60
CA GLY A 738 2.82 -18.43 12.10
C GLY A 738 3.17 -18.70 13.57
N GLU A 739 2.29 -19.28 14.39
CA GLU A 739 2.60 -19.65 15.78
C GLU A 739 3.46 -20.93 15.84
N LYS A 740 4.68 -20.84 16.41
CA LYS A 740 5.53 -22.02 16.71
C LYS A 740 5.11 -22.66 18.04
N LEU A 741 4.26 -23.68 17.99
CA LEU A 741 3.88 -24.48 19.15
C LEU A 741 4.68 -25.79 19.19
N VAL A 742 5.09 -26.23 20.40
CA VAL A 742 5.67 -27.57 20.61
C VAL A 742 4.67 -28.64 20.15
N ARG A 743 5.15 -29.71 19.49
CA ARG A 743 4.32 -30.71 18.78
C ARG A 743 3.09 -31.19 19.57
N ASP A 744 3.26 -31.49 20.86
CA ASP A 744 2.18 -31.97 21.73
C ASP A 744 1.16 -30.88 22.11
N ALA A 745 1.62 -29.63 22.24
CA ALA A 745 0.76 -28.49 22.54
C ALA A 745 -0.11 -28.08 21.35
N GLY A 746 0.44 -28.16 20.13
CA GLY A 746 -0.30 -27.93 18.88
C GLY A 746 -1.42 -28.94 18.67
N ALA A 747 -1.11 -30.23 18.78
CA ALA A 747 -2.09 -31.32 18.68
C ALA A 747 -3.19 -31.21 19.75
N HIS A 748 -2.84 -30.83 20.98
CA HIS A 748 -3.80 -30.61 22.06
C HIS A 748 -4.75 -29.44 21.76
N ARG A 749 -4.24 -28.29 21.28
CA ARG A 749 -5.08 -27.13 20.94
C ARG A 749 -6.04 -27.42 19.78
N VAL A 750 -5.60 -28.14 18.75
CA VAL A 750 -6.48 -28.60 17.66
C VAL A 750 -7.57 -29.51 18.20
N ARG A 751 -7.25 -30.46 19.09
CA ARG A 751 -8.25 -31.34 19.72
C ARG A 751 -9.29 -30.55 20.53
N VAL A 752 -8.86 -29.52 21.26
CA VAL A 752 -9.76 -28.63 22.02
C VAL A 752 -10.65 -27.80 21.08
N ALA A 753 -10.10 -27.29 19.98
CA ALA A 753 -10.84 -26.53 18.97
C ALA A 753 -11.92 -27.40 18.29
N ILE A 754 -11.56 -28.62 17.86
CA ILE A 754 -12.50 -29.60 17.30
C ILE A 754 -13.59 -29.97 18.32
N SER A 755 -13.23 -30.21 19.58
CA SER A 755 -14.20 -30.49 20.65
C SER A 755 -15.17 -29.31 20.84
N THR A 756 -14.67 -28.08 20.72
CA THR A 756 -15.49 -26.87 20.82
C THR A 756 -16.46 -26.75 19.66
N LEU A 757 -16.01 -26.97 18.41
CA LEU A 757 -16.88 -26.97 17.23
C LEU A 757 -17.98 -28.05 17.33
N ARG A 758 -17.65 -29.24 17.84
CA ARG A 758 -18.65 -30.31 18.08
C ARG A 758 -19.71 -29.88 19.09
N LYS A 759 -19.30 -29.30 20.23
CA LYS A 759 -20.22 -28.80 21.26
C LYS A 759 -21.11 -27.65 20.78
N LEU A 760 -20.62 -26.88 19.80
CA LEU A 760 -21.36 -25.80 19.18
C LEU A 760 -22.40 -26.27 18.15
N GLY A 761 -22.47 -27.58 17.85
CA GLY A 761 -23.52 -28.13 16.98
C GLY A 761 -23.01 -29.07 15.89
N LEU A 762 -21.70 -29.07 15.58
CA LEU A 762 -21.12 -29.93 14.55
C LEU A 762 -20.84 -31.37 15.02
N GLY A 763 -21.34 -31.78 16.19
CA GLY A 763 -21.02 -33.06 16.82
C GLY A 763 -21.24 -34.28 15.94
N SER A 764 -22.40 -34.35 15.27
CA SER A 764 -22.78 -35.45 14.38
C SER A 764 -22.14 -35.36 13.00
N LEU A 765 -21.63 -34.19 12.60
CA LEU A 765 -21.13 -33.92 11.26
C LEU A 765 -19.61 -33.74 11.19
N LEU A 766 -18.90 -33.57 12.30
CA LEU A 766 -17.43 -33.45 12.32
C LEU A 766 -16.81 -34.76 12.79
N VAL A 767 -16.39 -35.59 11.84
CA VAL A 767 -15.94 -36.97 12.06
C VAL A 767 -14.41 -37.01 12.22
N THR A 768 -13.93 -37.90 13.10
CA THR A 768 -12.51 -38.22 13.21
C THR A 768 -12.24 -39.54 12.48
N ARG A 769 -11.24 -39.55 11.61
CA ARG A 769 -10.72 -40.71 10.89
C ARG A 769 -9.26 -40.96 11.30
N ASP A 770 -8.70 -42.09 10.88
CA ASP A 770 -7.30 -42.47 11.21
C ASP A 770 -6.27 -41.47 10.67
N ASP A 771 -6.61 -40.77 9.59
CA ASP A 771 -5.80 -39.77 8.89
C ASP A 771 -6.11 -38.31 9.28
N GLY A 772 -7.14 -38.03 10.07
CA GLY A 772 -7.45 -36.66 10.49
C GLY A 772 -8.91 -36.37 10.83
N TYR A 773 -9.35 -35.13 10.59
CA TYR A 773 -10.72 -34.67 10.82
C TYR A 773 -11.38 -34.23 9.52
N VAL A 774 -12.66 -34.54 9.35
CA VAL A 774 -13.41 -34.22 8.13
C VAL A 774 -14.87 -33.90 8.47
N LEU A 775 -15.49 -33.01 7.69
CA LEU A 775 -16.94 -32.84 7.73
C LEU A 775 -17.62 -33.97 6.95
N SER A 776 -18.58 -34.63 7.58
CA SER A 776 -19.38 -35.68 6.98
C SER A 776 -20.14 -35.11 5.78
N ARG A 777 -20.15 -35.89 4.70
CA ARG A 777 -20.90 -35.62 3.47
C ARG A 777 -22.24 -36.35 3.44
N ASP A 778 -22.66 -36.94 4.57
CA ASP A 778 -23.98 -37.57 4.73
C ASP A 778 -25.13 -36.57 4.57
N VAL A 779 -24.84 -35.28 4.74
CA VAL A 779 -25.71 -34.16 4.40
C VAL A 779 -25.03 -33.28 3.34
N PRO A 780 -25.78 -32.66 2.42
CA PRO A 780 -25.20 -31.71 1.46
C PRO A 780 -24.44 -30.60 2.20
N LEU A 781 -23.23 -30.27 1.74
CA LEU A 781 -22.45 -29.17 2.28
C LEU A 781 -22.59 -27.96 1.35
N PHE A 782 -23.03 -26.83 1.91
CA PHE A 782 -23.05 -25.54 1.26
C PHE A 782 -21.96 -24.65 1.86
N VAL A 783 -21.08 -24.08 1.02
CA VAL A 783 -20.02 -23.17 1.45
C VAL A 783 -20.16 -21.85 0.71
N GLU A 784 -20.41 -20.77 1.45
CA GLU A 784 -20.56 -19.44 0.88
C GLU A 784 -19.22 -18.92 0.34
N GLY A 785 -19.20 -18.46 -0.92
CA GLY A 785 -18.02 -17.93 -1.59
C GLY A 785 -17.11 -18.96 -2.27
N ALA A 786 -17.51 -20.23 -2.32
CA ALA A 786 -16.88 -21.22 -3.19
C ALA A 786 -17.48 -21.13 -4.61
N HIS A 787 -16.87 -20.32 -5.48
CA HIS A 787 -17.07 -20.50 -6.92
C HIS A 787 -16.12 -21.59 -7.40
N ASP A 788 -16.64 -22.82 -7.47
CA ASP A 788 -16.21 -23.88 -8.39
C ASP A 788 -17.46 -24.72 -8.74
#